data_AF-A0A1V3ZZW3-F1
#
_entry.id   AF-A0A1V3ZZW3-F1
#
_cell.length_a   1.000
_cell.length_b   1.000
_cell.length_c   1.000
_cell.angle_alpha   90.00
_cell.angle_beta   90.00
_cell.angle_gamma   90.00
#
_symmetry.space_group_name_H-M   'P 1'
#
loop_
_entity.id
_entity.type
_entity.pdbx_description
1 polymer ?
#
loop_
_entity_poly.entity_id
_entity_poly.type
_entity_poly.pdbx_seq_one_letter_code
_entity_poly.pdbx_strand_id
1 'polypeptide(L)'
;MRYRVLGTTMALRTDGTAVPVGGARLRALLTVLALRPGAVVPVRVLIDEVWDGEPPADAPGALQALVGRLRRALGPDTIASADSGGYRLRAHRDDVDLYRFDRLVEEGTAALGQGAPAKAADALDEALLLWREPVLADLPARTTEAARWEARRLDARRTGLRARLALGRAESALPELTSLCDAHPLDEPLQALRLRALRDSGRPAEALAAYEQIRAVLADRLGTDPGAELRSLHAELLAPDPGPSSDRPPRPADRRSGAAADGQPPATPDVSPAEPSARRTDGPTAAPWTAPQGNIPARLTSFVGRESDIDAIRDALGRSRLVTLLGPGGSGKTRLSQEAGEAVARTVPDGVWLAELAPVSDPEAVPATVLGAVGARETVLRGAGAEELRAASERSGDDALARLVEHCASRRMLILLDNCEHVVDAAAILAQRLLESCPGLTVLATSREPLGVPGELLRPVEPLPEPSAVRLFAERGAAASAGFRIEDDPAAAAEICRRLDGLPLAIELAAARLRMLTPRQIADRLDDRFRLLTSGSRTVLPRQQTLRAVVDWSWDLLDDRERTVLRRLSVFAGGCDLAAAEAVCGAAARPAGGAEKPAGAAEKPAGGGEAPVGVAERPAGGGEAPVGVAERPAGAGEVPVGVAEKAAGASEEPAEVVERVEEQREIDPDDVAALLGSLVDKSLVVASPSGDGAMRYRQLETVGEYAAGRLDEAGDRTVAEYAHLVHYREVARTTEPRLRGPGQLAAVALLELEYENLRTALHRAVHTGLEQEALCLVLSLAWYWQIRDLRTEAKHWSEAAGTMGPDPFKPPADPAPPLYERCIDAPPPMRDDILAEARRGVHLVHLSSDMEVVSWQELVGEERLRTVSEVYRPGLPQTCWAPGNLWFFAVMMTGDLDRLREIIDVTVETCRELGYTWELAAALQTRSNLLANRSNWSGDASADADESLEIFRGLGDLWGVAEALSSRGEAREARGEFDAAAADFEAATEYAAELGAEGQVSLLRARLGSVLADTGEPERGEALLRHIIEDGRSRGHEAVPYSRLALALLLGSTSRRAEAREQLELLRASFSTTASFAVFDGLVLGAEAWLDTLDGQYEEALGKVRQALVRALEQIALMVAPQMPAVHMGVAALALSRRAEETGTSAEAETAAQLLGAASVLLPYGHRLGAQEREVLADAQRRTRAVLGDSAYEAAHAEGAGLSVEEAGALIGRG
;
A
#
# COMPACT_ATOMS: atom_id res chain seq x y z
N MET A 1 7.40 -33.94 -40.15
CA MET A 1 7.03 -34.69 -38.92
C MET A 1 6.16 -33.77 -38.10
N ARG A 2 5.22 -34.28 -37.30
CA ARG A 2 4.50 -33.46 -36.31
C ARG A 2 4.87 -33.89 -34.90
N TYR A 3 4.97 -32.93 -34.00
CA TYR A 3 5.32 -33.12 -32.60
C TYR A 3 4.14 -32.69 -31.73
N ARG A 4 3.87 -33.48 -30.70
CA ARG A 4 2.75 -33.29 -29.79
C ARG A 4 3.30 -33.19 -28.38
N VAL A 5 3.13 -32.04 -27.73
CA VAL A 5 3.66 -31.73 -26.39
C VAL A 5 2.60 -31.16 -25.43
N LEU A 6 1.39 -30.85 -25.92
CA LEU A 6 0.23 -30.50 -25.09
C LEU A 6 -0.39 -31.75 -24.44
N GLY A 7 0.44 -32.57 -23.80
CA GLY A 7 0.12 -33.91 -23.28
C GLY A 7 1.39 -34.76 -23.16
N THR A 8 1.25 -36.07 -23.02
CA THR A 8 2.38 -37.01 -23.20
C THR A 8 2.98 -36.82 -24.61
N THR A 9 4.31 -36.74 -24.66
CA THR A 9 5.03 -36.30 -25.85
C THR A 9 5.05 -37.37 -26.94
N MET A 10 4.60 -37.01 -28.14
CA MET A 10 4.55 -37.91 -29.29
C MET A 10 5.19 -37.27 -30.53
N ALA A 11 5.82 -38.09 -31.36
CA ALA A 11 6.19 -37.74 -32.73
C ALA A 11 5.32 -38.52 -33.71
N LEU A 12 4.81 -37.85 -34.73
CA LEU A 12 3.98 -38.40 -35.80
C LEU A 12 4.64 -38.17 -37.16
N ARG A 13 4.53 -39.16 -38.04
CA ARG A 13 4.84 -39.00 -39.47
C ARG A 13 3.78 -38.14 -40.16
N THR A 14 4.07 -37.71 -41.39
CA THR A 14 3.16 -36.88 -42.20
C THR A 14 1.87 -37.60 -42.60
N ASP A 15 1.87 -38.94 -42.59
CA ASP A 15 0.70 -39.81 -42.75
C ASP A 15 -0.13 -39.98 -41.45
N GLY A 16 0.28 -39.35 -40.34
CA GLY A 16 -0.35 -39.47 -39.04
C GLY A 16 0.09 -40.68 -38.20
N THR A 17 0.93 -41.58 -38.72
CA THR A 17 1.41 -42.74 -37.97
C THR A 17 2.36 -42.34 -36.83
N ALA A 18 2.16 -42.92 -35.66
CA ALA A 18 2.96 -42.60 -34.47
C ALA A 18 4.34 -43.27 -34.51
N VAL A 19 5.37 -42.50 -34.18
CA VAL A 19 6.76 -42.98 -34.05
C VAL A 19 7.02 -43.34 -32.58
N PRO A 20 7.50 -44.56 -32.26
CA PRO A 20 7.71 -44.96 -30.88
C PRO A 20 8.93 -44.25 -30.25
N VAL A 21 8.66 -43.27 -29.38
CA VAL A 21 9.68 -42.60 -28.55
C VAL A 21 9.76 -43.28 -27.18
N GLY A 22 10.66 -44.26 -27.07
CA GLY A 22 10.77 -45.13 -25.89
C GLY A 22 11.52 -44.49 -24.71
N GLY A 23 10.81 -44.31 -23.59
CA GLY A 23 11.36 -43.91 -22.29
C GLY A 23 11.15 -42.42 -21.94
N ALA A 24 10.87 -42.13 -20.67
CA ALA A 24 10.50 -40.79 -20.19
C ALA A 24 11.56 -39.72 -20.53
N ARG A 25 12.85 -39.93 -20.18
CA ARG A 25 13.94 -38.98 -20.51
C ARG A 25 14.14 -38.78 -22.03
N LEU A 26 13.76 -39.73 -22.88
CA LEU A 26 13.82 -39.57 -24.34
C LEU A 26 12.67 -38.70 -24.87
N ARG A 27 11.51 -38.78 -24.22
CA ARG A 27 10.37 -37.90 -24.47
C ARG A 27 10.63 -36.49 -23.95
N ALA A 28 11.10 -36.35 -22.71
CA ALA A 28 11.53 -35.07 -22.11
C ALA A 28 12.49 -34.28 -23.02
N LEU A 29 13.54 -34.93 -23.54
CA LEU A 29 14.48 -34.30 -24.48
C LEU A 29 13.80 -33.84 -25.77
N LEU A 30 12.82 -34.60 -26.28
CA LEU A 30 12.04 -34.16 -27.43
C LEU A 30 11.12 -32.98 -27.07
N THR A 31 10.56 -32.94 -25.85
CA THR A 31 9.75 -31.82 -25.34
C THR A 31 10.57 -30.53 -25.26
N VAL A 32 11.73 -30.55 -24.61
CA VAL A 32 12.66 -29.40 -24.48
C VAL A 32 13.06 -28.83 -25.84
N LEU A 33 13.34 -29.70 -26.81
CA LEU A 33 13.69 -29.30 -28.17
C LEU A 33 12.49 -28.82 -29.00
N ALA A 34 11.29 -29.34 -28.74
CA ALA A 34 10.05 -28.92 -29.40
C ALA A 34 9.49 -27.59 -28.86
N LEU A 35 9.82 -27.22 -27.61
CA LEU A 35 9.61 -25.88 -27.06
C LEU A 35 10.50 -24.80 -27.70
N ARG A 36 11.47 -25.19 -28.55
CA ARG A 36 12.45 -24.28 -29.18
C ARG A 36 12.76 -24.70 -30.63
N PRO A 37 11.74 -24.82 -31.51
CA PRO A 37 11.91 -25.39 -32.85
C PRO A 37 12.83 -24.52 -33.71
N GLY A 38 13.80 -25.16 -34.37
CA GLY A 38 14.81 -24.49 -35.19
C GLY A 38 15.97 -23.83 -34.41
N ALA A 39 15.79 -23.49 -33.13
CA ALA A 39 16.79 -22.85 -32.29
C ALA A 39 17.82 -23.85 -31.74
N VAL A 40 19.07 -23.41 -31.59
CA VAL A 40 20.13 -24.20 -30.95
C VAL A 40 19.99 -24.09 -29.44
N VAL A 41 19.71 -25.23 -28.79
CA VAL A 41 19.66 -25.33 -27.34
C VAL A 41 21.03 -25.83 -26.84
N PRO A 42 21.73 -25.09 -25.97
CA PRO A 42 23.03 -25.50 -25.44
C PRO A 42 22.94 -26.82 -24.66
N VAL A 43 24.06 -27.57 -24.63
CA VAL A 43 24.13 -28.88 -23.93
C VAL A 43 23.72 -28.77 -22.46
N ARG A 44 24.16 -27.72 -21.73
CA ARG A 44 23.78 -27.50 -20.32
C ARG A 44 22.26 -27.42 -20.12
N VAL A 45 21.57 -26.58 -20.89
CA VAL A 45 20.11 -26.38 -20.82
C VAL A 45 19.34 -27.67 -21.14
N LEU A 46 19.83 -28.44 -22.11
CA LEU A 46 19.27 -29.75 -22.46
C LEU A 46 19.52 -30.81 -21.38
N ILE A 47 20.51 -30.63 -20.51
CA ILE A 47 20.75 -31.50 -19.37
C ILE A 47 19.83 -31.08 -18.21
N ASP A 48 19.81 -29.80 -17.87
CA ASP A 48 19.03 -29.24 -16.76
C ASP A 48 17.53 -29.56 -16.92
N GLU A 49 16.93 -29.23 -18.07
CA GLU A 49 15.48 -29.40 -18.31
C GLU A 49 15.04 -30.85 -18.55
N VAL A 50 15.94 -31.74 -18.99
CA VAL A 50 15.62 -33.16 -19.22
C VAL A 50 15.73 -33.98 -17.94
N TRP A 51 16.58 -33.55 -17.01
CA TRP A 51 16.88 -34.30 -15.78
C TRP A 51 16.33 -33.71 -14.48
N ASP A 52 15.79 -32.48 -14.49
CA ASP A 52 15.30 -31.77 -13.30
C ASP A 52 16.41 -31.44 -12.30
N GLY A 53 17.59 -31.07 -12.81
CA GLY A 53 18.78 -30.95 -11.97
C GLY A 53 19.39 -32.29 -11.50
N GLU A 54 18.83 -33.47 -11.78
CA GLU A 54 19.47 -34.76 -11.42
C GLU A 54 20.15 -35.50 -12.60
N PRO A 55 21.11 -34.91 -13.36
CA PRO A 55 21.63 -35.50 -14.58
C PRO A 55 22.70 -36.57 -14.33
N PRO A 56 22.74 -37.70 -15.07
CA PRO A 56 23.61 -38.87 -14.85
C PRO A 56 25.11 -38.55 -14.97
N ALA A 57 25.99 -39.39 -14.39
CA ALA A 57 27.40 -39.08 -14.12
C ALA A 57 28.17 -38.53 -15.33
N ASP A 58 28.02 -39.21 -16.46
CA ASP A 58 28.38 -38.65 -17.76
C ASP A 58 27.13 -38.00 -18.37
N ALA A 59 26.76 -36.81 -17.90
CA ALA A 59 25.56 -36.11 -18.37
C ALA A 59 25.66 -35.73 -19.85
N PRO A 60 26.81 -35.22 -20.35
CA PRO A 60 27.01 -34.97 -21.78
C PRO A 60 26.93 -36.26 -22.61
N GLY A 61 27.53 -37.37 -22.17
CA GLY A 61 27.47 -38.66 -22.88
C GLY A 61 26.10 -39.33 -22.81
N ALA A 62 25.37 -39.19 -21.71
CA ALA A 62 23.99 -39.63 -21.59
C ALA A 62 23.05 -38.81 -22.50
N LEU A 63 23.26 -37.50 -22.60
CA LEU A 63 22.56 -36.65 -23.57
C LEU A 63 22.90 -37.07 -25.00
N GLN A 64 24.18 -37.28 -25.32
CA GLN A 64 24.60 -37.81 -26.63
C GLN A 64 23.93 -39.15 -26.94
N ALA A 65 23.80 -40.05 -25.95
CA ALA A 65 23.12 -41.34 -26.10
C ALA A 65 21.59 -41.23 -26.24
N LEU A 66 20.96 -40.19 -25.67
CA LEU A 66 19.55 -39.86 -25.91
C LEU A 66 19.37 -39.26 -27.32
N VAL A 67 20.19 -38.29 -27.73
CA VAL A 67 20.17 -37.70 -29.09
C VAL A 67 20.41 -38.79 -30.15
N GLY A 68 21.36 -39.70 -29.94
CA GLY A 68 21.63 -40.84 -30.82
C GLY A 68 20.49 -41.88 -30.85
N ARG A 69 19.61 -41.92 -29.84
CA ARG A 69 18.36 -42.70 -29.87
C ARG A 69 17.26 -41.96 -30.61
N LEU A 70 17.07 -40.66 -30.38
CA LEU A 70 16.10 -39.83 -31.11
C LEU A 70 16.40 -39.79 -32.61
N ARG A 71 17.66 -39.61 -33.03
CA ARG A 71 18.06 -39.68 -34.45
C ARG A 71 17.74 -41.03 -35.10
N ARG A 72 17.83 -42.14 -34.37
CA ARG A 72 17.45 -43.47 -34.88
C ARG A 72 15.93 -43.66 -34.96
N ALA A 73 15.16 -43.06 -34.06
CA ALA A 73 13.70 -43.14 -34.08
C ALA A 73 13.05 -42.20 -35.12
N LEU A 74 13.53 -40.95 -35.20
CA LEU A 74 12.91 -39.87 -35.97
C LEU A 74 13.55 -39.64 -37.35
N GLY A 75 14.82 -40.05 -37.53
CA GLY A 75 15.64 -39.76 -38.71
C GLY A 75 16.92 -38.99 -38.33
N PRO A 76 18.05 -39.23 -39.03
CA PRO A 76 19.35 -38.65 -38.66
C PRO A 76 19.37 -37.12 -38.76
N ASP A 77 18.70 -36.56 -39.78
CA ASP A 77 18.67 -35.11 -40.05
C ASP A 77 17.71 -34.33 -39.14
N THR A 78 16.84 -35.02 -38.38
CA THR A 78 15.78 -34.40 -37.57
C THR A 78 16.33 -33.58 -36.40
N ILE A 79 17.47 -34.00 -35.83
CA ILE A 79 18.18 -33.24 -34.79
C ILE A 79 19.57 -32.88 -35.31
N ALA A 80 19.84 -31.60 -35.51
CA ALA A 80 21.15 -31.12 -35.91
C ALA A 80 22.01 -30.76 -34.70
N SER A 81 23.30 -31.07 -34.76
CA SER A 81 24.32 -30.54 -33.85
C SER A 81 24.76 -29.16 -34.35
N ALA A 82 25.15 -28.27 -33.45
CA ALA A 82 25.69 -26.95 -33.78
C ALA A 82 27.17 -26.84 -33.39
N ASP A 83 27.96 -26.14 -34.21
CA ASP A 83 29.41 -25.99 -34.00
C ASP A 83 29.76 -25.20 -32.73
N SER A 84 28.84 -24.35 -32.27
CA SER A 84 28.92 -23.60 -31.01
C SER A 84 28.61 -24.42 -29.75
N GLY A 85 28.34 -25.74 -29.90
CA GLY A 85 27.94 -26.62 -28.80
C GLY A 85 26.44 -26.58 -28.51
N GLY A 86 25.72 -27.64 -28.88
CA GLY A 86 24.28 -27.75 -28.63
C GLY A 86 23.57 -28.60 -29.68
N TYR A 87 22.25 -28.72 -29.52
CA TYR A 87 21.37 -29.44 -30.45
C TYR A 87 20.14 -28.62 -30.80
N ARG A 88 19.62 -28.80 -32.03
CA ARG A 88 18.37 -28.18 -32.49
C ARG A 88 17.45 -29.17 -33.18
N LEU A 89 16.15 -29.06 -32.96
CA LEU A 89 15.13 -29.78 -33.72
C LEU A 89 14.90 -29.06 -35.07
N ARG A 90 15.01 -29.80 -36.19
CA ARG A 90 14.62 -29.30 -37.51
C ARG A 90 13.11 -29.48 -37.70
N ALA A 91 12.34 -28.53 -37.18
CA ALA A 91 10.88 -28.45 -37.27
C ALA A 91 10.45 -27.00 -37.55
N HIS A 92 9.32 -26.81 -38.25
CA HIS A 92 8.63 -25.52 -38.26
C HIS A 92 7.83 -25.33 -36.96
N ARG A 93 7.38 -24.11 -36.66
CA ARG A 93 6.50 -23.88 -35.49
C ARG A 93 5.19 -24.66 -35.61
N ASP A 94 4.52 -24.61 -36.77
CA ASP A 94 3.29 -25.38 -37.04
C ASP A 94 3.44 -26.91 -37.04
N ASP A 95 4.67 -27.44 -37.05
CA ASP A 95 4.89 -28.87 -36.84
C ASP A 95 4.66 -29.27 -35.37
N VAL A 96 4.69 -28.33 -34.42
CA VAL A 96 4.48 -28.57 -32.98
C VAL A 96 3.07 -28.12 -32.58
N ASP A 97 2.31 -29.00 -31.92
CA ASP A 97 0.91 -28.71 -31.56
C ASP A 97 0.72 -27.50 -30.63
N LEU A 98 1.71 -27.20 -29.78
CA LEU A 98 1.75 -26.04 -28.90
C LEU A 98 1.72 -24.68 -29.64
N TYR A 99 2.51 -24.50 -30.71
CA TYR A 99 2.43 -23.25 -31.49
C TYR A 99 1.23 -23.24 -32.44
N ARG A 100 0.78 -24.41 -32.91
CA ARG A 100 -0.47 -24.50 -33.68
C ARG A 100 -1.67 -24.10 -32.83
N PHE A 101 -1.69 -24.52 -31.56
CA PHE A 101 -2.69 -24.10 -30.58
C PHE A 101 -2.69 -22.58 -30.42
N ASP A 102 -1.53 -21.96 -30.16
CA ASP A 102 -1.42 -20.51 -29.96
C ASP A 102 -1.90 -19.73 -31.21
N ARG A 103 -1.47 -20.12 -32.42
CA ARG A 103 -1.94 -19.52 -33.67
C ARG A 103 -3.46 -19.65 -33.87
N LEU A 104 -4.05 -20.80 -33.52
CA LEU A 104 -5.51 -20.99 -33.61
C LEU A 104 -6.26 -20.13 -32.57
N VAL A 105 -5.67 -19.88 -31.40
CA VAL A 105 -6.21 -18.94 -30.40
C VAL A 105 -6.15 -17.52 -30.92
N GLU A 106 -5.02 -17.08 -31.50
CA GLU A 106 -4.89 -15.77 -32.16
C GLU A 106 -5.91 -15.58 -33.29
N GLU A 107 -6.07 -16.58 -34.17
CA GLU A 107 -7.06 -16.57 -35.26
C GLU A 107 -8.50 -16.53 -34.75
N GLY A 108 -8.80 -17.26 -33.66
CA GLY A 108 -10.11 -17.26 -33.01
C GLY A 108 -10.46 -15.92 -32.39
N THR A 109 -9.53 -15.34 -31.62
CA THR A 109 -9.68 -14.01 -31.00
C THR A 109 -9.82 -12.92 -32.07
N ALA A 110 -9.01 -12.96 -33.13
CA ALA A 110 -9.11 -12.02 -34.25
C ALA A 110 -10.44 -12.16 -35.01
N ALA A 111 -10.92 -13.38 -35.23
CA ALA A 111 -12.23 -13.61 -35.86
C ALA A 111 -13.39 -13.10 -34.99
N LEU A 112 -13.30 -13.24 -33.66
CA LEU A 112 -14.31 -12.70 -32.74
C LEU A 112 -14.33 -11.17 -32.77
N GLY A 113 -13.15 -10.52 -32.75
CA GLY A 113 -13.02 -9.07 -32.88
C GLY A 113 -13.51 -8.51 -34.22
N GLN A 114 -13.46 -9.33 -35.29
CA GLN A 114 -14.01 -9.00 -36.61
C GLN A 114 -15.53 -9.30 -36.74
N GLY A 115 -16.21 -9.69 -35.66
CA GLY A 115 -17.64 -10.00 -35.68
C GLY A 115 -17.99 -11.32 -36.37
N ALA A 116 -17.06 -12.28 -36.44
CA ALA A 116 -17.26 -13.60 -37.06
C ALA A 116 -17.26 -14.74 -36.00
N PRO A 117 -18.25 -14.80 -35.07
CA PRO A 117 -18.20 -15.70 -33.92
C PRO A 117 -18.27 -17.18 -34.29
N ALA A 118 -18.87 -17.55 -35.43
CA ALA A 118 -18.85 -18.94 -35.92
C ALA A 118 -17.42 -19.41 -36.22
N LYS A 119 -16.67 -18.61 -36.99
CA LYS A 119 -15.25 -18.88 -37.31
C LYS A 119 -14.38 -18.87 -36.05
N ALA A 120 -14.68 -17.99 -35.09
CA ALA A 120 -13.99 -17.95 -33.81
C ALA A 120 -14.20 -19.23 -32.99
N ALA A 121 -15.45 -19.70 -32.87
CA ALA A 121 -15.79 -20.93 -32.17
C ALA A 121 -15.12 -22.15 -32.82
N ASP A 122 -15.21 -22.29 -34.15
CA ASP A 122 -14.59 -23.41 -34.88
C ASP A 122 -13.06 -23.47 -34.67
N ALA A 123 -12.37 -22.32 -34.73
CA ALA A 123 -10.92 -22.24 -34.53
C ALA A 123 -10.49 -22.55 -33.08
N LEU A 124 -11.27 -22.07 -32.10
CA LEU A 124 -10.97 -22.28 -30.67
C LEU A 124 -11.30 -23.71 -30.21
N ASP A 125 -12.38 -24.31 -30.72
CA ASP A 125 -12.69 -25.72 -30.49
C ASP A 125 -11.62 -26.61 -31.16
N GLU A 126 -11.12 -26.27 -32.37
CA GLU A 126 -9.96 -26.97 -32.97
C GLU A 126 -8.69 -26.82 -32.12
N ALA A 127 -8.43 -25.65 -31.55
CA ALA A 127 -7.29 -25.41 -30.67
C ALA A 127 -7.37 -26.28 -29.40
N LEU A 128 -8.54 -26.31 -28.75
CA LEU A 128 -8.75 -27.06 -27.51
C LEU A 128 -8.67 -28.58 -27.73
N LEU A 129 -9.02 -29.09 -28.91
CA LEU A 129 -8.83 -30.50 -29.30
C LEU A 129 -7.34 -30.92 -29.40
N LEU A 130 -6.39 -29.98 -29.41
CA LEU A 130 -4.96 -30.30 -29.38
C LEU A 130 -4.47 -30.68 -27.97
N TRP A 131 -5.22 -30.36 -26.90
CA TRP A 131 -4.87 -30.66 -25.51
C TRP A 131 -5.20 -32.10 -25.09
N ARG A 132 -4.29 -32.73 -24.34
CA ARG A 132 -4.36 -34.11 -23.83
C ARG A 132 -3.68 -34.21 -22.46
N GLU A 133 -4.23 -33.49 -21.48
CA GLU A 133 -3.72 -33.27 -20.12
C GLU A 133 -2.94 -34.44 -19.47
N PRO A 134 -1.91 -34.17 -18.64
CA PRO A 134 -1.39 -32.84 -18.27
C PRO A 134 -0.48 -32.23 -19.35
N VAL A 135 -0.29 -30.90 -19.33
CA VAL A 135 0.57 -30.22 -20.32
C VAL A 135 2.05 -30.54 -20.08
N LEU A 136 2.84 -30.65 -21.15
CA LEU A 136 4.28 -30.98 -21.07
C LEU A 136 4.59 -32.20 -20.19
N ALA A 137 3.72 -33.22 -20.19
CA ALA A 137 3.69 -34.33 -19.20
C ALA A 137 4.98 -35.17 -19.03
N ASP A 138 5.94 -35.03 -19.94
CA ASP A 138 7.24 -35.70 -19.86
C ASP A 138 8.37 -34.81 -19.32
N LEU A 139 8.11 -33.52 -19.12
CA LEU A 139 8.94 -32.66 -18.29
C LEU A 139 8.61 -32.88 -16.81
N PRO A 140 9.53 -32.52 -15.91
CA PRO A 140 9.28 -32.55 -14.47
C PRO A 140 8.16 -31.57 -14.07
N ALA A 141 7.50 -31.84 -12.95
CA ALA A 141 6.26 -31.18 -12.61
C ALA A 141 6.45 -29.72 -12.16
N ARG A 142 5.60 -28.81 -12.68
CA ARG A 142 5.51 -27.38 -12.32
C ARG A 142 6.64 -26.46 -12.82
N THR A 143 7.05 -26.60 -14.07
CA THR A 143 7.80 -25.53 -14.75
C THR A 143 6.92 -24.29 -14.96
N THR A 144 7.51 -23.09 -14.92
CA THR A 144 6.84 -21.82 -15.27
C THR A 144 6.19 -21.87 -16.66
N GLU A 145 6.80 -22.62 -17.58
CA GLU A 145 6.29 -22.82 -18.94
C GLU A 145 4.97 -23.62 -18.94
N ALA A 146 4.81 -24.65 -18.10
CA ALA A 146 3.55 -25.38 -17.98
C ALA A 146 2.40 -24.47 -17.51
N ALA A 147 2.64 -23.70 -16.43
CA ALA A 147 1.66 -22.75 -15.89
C ALA A 147 1.26 -21.67 -16.92
N ARG A 148 2.22 -21.17 -17.70
CA ARG A 148 1.97 -20.23 -18.81
C ARG A 148 1.00 -20.80 -19.85
N TRP A 149 1.20 -22.05 -20.28
CA TRP A 149 0.34 -22.69 -21.27
C TRP A 149 -1.04 -23.07 -20.71
N GLU A 150 -1.15 -23.39 -19.42
CA GLU A 150 -2.43 -23.56 -18.73
C GLU A 150 -3.23 -22.26 -18.67
N ALA A 151 -2.59 -21.13 -18.33
CA ALA A 151 -3.23 -19.80 -18.37
C ALA A 151 -3.70 -19.44 -19.80
N ARG A 152 -2.87 -19.69 -20.82
CA ARG A 152 -3.25 -19.46 -22.24
C ARG A 152 -4.43 -20.33 -22.68
N ARG A 153 -4.59 -21.52 -22.11
CA ARG A 153 -5.76 -22.39 -22.35
C ARG A 153 -7.02 -21.88 -21.67
N LEU A 154 -6.92 -21.33 -20.46
CA LEU A 154 -8.07 -20.71 -19.79
C LEU A 154 -8.62 -19.54 -20.62
N ASP A 155 -7.73 -18.68 -21.14
CA ASP A 155 -8.06 -17.59 -22.06
C ASP A 155 -8.74 -18.08 -23.36
N ALA A 156 -8.24 -19.16 -23.96
CA ALA A 156 -8.86 -19.79 -25.12
C ALA A 156 -10.28 -20.33 -24.83
N ARG A 157 -10.50 -20.97 -23.67
CA ARG A 157 -11.84 -21.44 -23.25
C ARG A 157 -12.79 -20.27 -23.00
N ARG A 158 -12.34 -19.22 -22.30
CA ARG A 158 -13.11 -17.98 -22.04
C ARG A 158 -13.55 -17.33 -23.36
N THR A 159 -12.64 -17.20 -24.33
CA THR A 159 -12.92 -16.63 -25.65
C THR A 159 -13.87 -17.50 -26.47
N GLY A 160 -13.71 -18.83 -26.42
CA GLY A 160 -14.59 -19.78 -27.10
C GLY A 160 -16.02 -19.73 -26.56
N LEU A 161 -16.17 -19.65 -25.23
CA LEU A 161 -17.47 -19.46 -24.58
C LEU A 161 -18.12 -18.13 -24.97
N ARG A 162 -17.36 -17.02 -25.00
CA ARG A 162 -17.84 -15.72 -25.50
C ARG A 162 -18.34 -15.80 -26.95
N ALA A 163 -17.64 -16.54 -27.83
CA ALA A 163 -18.07 -16.78 -29.20
C ALA A 163 -19.36 -17.61 -29.28
N ARG A 164 -19.53 -18.63 -28.43
CA ARG A 164 -20.77 -19.43 -28.34
C ARG A 164 -21.97 -18.61 -27.84
N LEU A 165 -21.78 -17.70 -26.87
CA LEU A 165 -22.84 -16.78 -26.44
C LEU A 165 -23.26 -15.83 -27.58
N ALA A 166 -22.30 -15.29 -28.33
CA ALA A 166 -22.59 -14.47 -29.52
C ALA A 166 -23.30 -15.22 -30.67
N LEU A 167 -23.32 -16.56 -30.63
CA LEU A 167 -24.11 -17.43 -31.53
C LEU A 167 -25.48 -17.84 -30.95
N GLY A 168 -25.89 -17.27 -29.81
CA GLY A 168 -27.13 -17.62 -29.11
C GLY A 168 -27.11 -19.00 -28.45
N ARG A 169 -25.93 -19.62 -28.24
CA ARG A 169 -25.80 -20.99 -27.71
C ARG A 169 -25.66 -21.05 -26.19
N ALA A 170 -26.29 -20.11 -25.47
CA ALA A 170 -26.14 -19.89 -24.03
C ALA A 170 -26.40 -21.15 -23.20
N GLU A 171 -27.52 -21.84 -23.44
CA GLU A 171 -27.92 -23.05 -22.71
C GLU A 171 -26.86 -24.16 -22.78
N SER A 172 -26.22 -24.33 -23.95
CA SER A 172 -25.14 -25.32 -24.14
C SER A 172 -23.81 -24.92 -23.50
N ALA A 173 -23.58 -23.63 -23.26
CA ALA A 173 -22.36 -23.09 -22.68
C ALA A 173 -22.39 -23.10 -21.13
N LEU A 174 -23.59 -23.04 -20.54
CA LEU A 174 -23.78 -22.95 -19.09
C LEU A 174 -23.06 -24.02 -18.26
N PRO A 175 -23.10 -25.33 -18.58
CA PRO A 175 -22.43 -26.34 -17.75
C PRO A 175 -20.91 -26.18 -17.70
N GLU A 176 -20.29 -25.76 -18.81
CA GLU A 176 -18.85 -25.49 -18.87
C GLU A 176 -18.50 -24.19 -18.12
N LEU A 177 -19.32 -23.14 -18.26
CA LEU A 177 -19.16 -21.88 -17.52
C LEU A 177 -19.25 -22.11 -16.01
N THR A 178 -20.28 -22.82 -15.52
CA THR A 178 -20.40 -23.14 -14.09
C THR A 178 -19.16 -23.87 -13.58
N SER A 179 -18.72 -24.94 -14.26
CA SER A 179 -17.53 -25.69 -13.84
C SER A 179 -16.24 -24.88 -13.86
N LEU A 180 -16.11 -23.89 -14.75
CA LEU A 180 -14.95 -23.00 -14.80
C LEU A 180 -15.01 -21.92 -13.70
N CYS A 181 -16.18 -21.31 -13.48
CA CYS A 181 -16.40 -20.35 -12.39
C CYS A 181 -16.20 -20.99 -11.02
N ASP A 182 -16.61 -22.23 -10.81
CA ASP A 182 -16.44 -22.93 -9.53
C ASP A 182 -14.95 -23.28 -9.26
N ALA A 183 -14.16 -23.51 -10.32
CA ALA A 183 -12.71 -23.73 -10.24
C ALA A 183 -11.89 -22.43 -10.14
N HIS A 184 -12.39 -21.34 -10.73
CA HIS A 184 -11.77 -20.02 -10.76
C HIS A 184 -12.74 -18.95 -10.22
N PRO A 185 -13.09 -19.00 -8.92
CA PRO A 185 -14.16 -18.17 -8.37
C PRO A 185 -13.90 -16.67 -8.49
N LEU A 186 -12.64 -16.25 -8.45
CA LEU A 186 -12.23 -14.84 -8.53
C LEU A 186 -12.04 -14.32 -9.98
N ASP A 187 -12.32 -15.13 -11.01
CA ASP A 187 -12.21 -14.72 -12.42
C ASP A 187 -13.48 -14.00 -12.88
N GLU A 188 -13.57 -12.70 -12.55
CA GLU A 188 -14.74 -11.88 -12.89
C GLU A 188 -15.16 -11.94 -14.38
N PRO A 189 -14.25 -11.95 -15.38
CA PRO A 189 -14.62 -12.15 -16.78
C PRO A 189 -15.33 -13.48 -17.07
N LEU A 190 -14.97 -14.57 -16.38
CA LEU A 190 -15.72 -15.84 -16.47
C LEU A 190 -17.10 -15.72 -15.79
N GLN A 191 -17.18 -15.07 -14.63
CA GLN A 191 -18.44 -14.85 -13.92
C GLN A 191 -19.42 -14.02 -14.76
N ALA A 192 -18.94 -12.97 -15.43
CA ALA A 192 -19.73 -12.14 -16.34
C ALA A 192 -20.30 -12.96 -17.52
N LEU A 193 -19.54 -13.91 -18.06
CA LEU A 193 -20.04 -14.84 -19.08
C LEU A 193 -21.09 -15.81 -18.52
N ARG A 194 -20.94 -16.32 -17.30
CA ARG A 194 -21.96 -17.16 -16.62
C ARG A 194 -23.27 -16.39 -16.42
N LEU A 195 -23.20 -15.14 -15.96
CA LEU A 195 -24.36 -14.27 -15.78
C LEU A 195 -25.09 -13.98 -17.10
N ARG A 196 -24.36 -13.60 -18.16
CA ARG A 196 -24.95 -13.42 -19.51
C ARG A 196 -25.60 -14.71 -20.01
N ALA A 197 -24.93 -15.85 -19.85
CA ALA A 197 -25.47 -17.14 -20.27
C ALA A 197 -26.75 -17.53 -19.50
N LEU A 198 -26.86 -17.22 -18.21
CA LEU A 198 -28.07 -17.46 -17.41
C LEU A 198 -29.22 -16.56 -17.89
N ARG A 199 -28.97 -15.27 -18.09
CA ARG A 199 -29.94 -14.32 -18.65
C ARG A 199 -30.44 -14.76 -20.03
N ASP A 200 -29.52 -15.00 -20.95
CA ASP A 200 -29.81 -15.32 -22.35
C ASP A 200 -30.46 -16.71 -22.50
N SER A 201 -30.42 -17.54 -21.46
CA SER A 201 -31.17 -18.81 -21.33
C SER A 201 -32.52 -18.67 -20.60
N GLY A 202 -32.99 -17.44 -20.34
CA GLY A 202 -34.27 -17.18 -19.67
C GLY A 202 -34.27 -17.44 -18.16
N ARG A 203 -33.10 -17.39 -17.48
CA ARG A 203 -32.94 -17.68 -16.05
C ARG A 203 -32.41 -16.47 -15.25
N PRO A 204 -33.03 -15.27 -15.34
CA PRO A 204 -32.50 -14.05 -14.74
C PRO A 204 -32.44 -14.11 -13.20
N ALA A 205 -33.40 -14.78 -12.53
CA ALA A 205 -33.36 -14.97 -11.08
C ALA A 205 -32.12 -15.76 -10.60
N GLU A 206 -31.65 -16.72 -11.40
CA GLU A 206 -30.42 -17.46 -11.11
C GLU A 206 -29.17 -16.65 -11.44
N ALA A 207 -29.26 -15.74 -12.42
CA ALA A 207 -28.19 -14.77 -12.68
C ALA A 207 -28.05 -13.79 -11.50
N LEU A 208 -29.14 -13.22 -10.98
CA LEU A 208 -29.11 -12.38 -9.77
C LEU A 208 -28.53 -13.14 -8.56
N ALA A 209 -28.95 -14.38 -8.33
CA ALA A 209 -28.40 -15.21 -7.26
C ALA A 209 -26.90 -15.51 -7.45
N ALA A 210 -26.45 -15.75 -8.68
CA ALA A 210 -25.03 -15.93 -8.99
C ALA A 210 -24.22 -14.63 -8.86
N TYR A 211 -24.82 -13.46 -9.11
CA TYR A 211 -24.19 -12.15 -8.90
C TYR A 211 -23.95 -11.90 -7.41
N GLU A 212 -24.95 -12.11 -6.55
CA GLU A 212 -24.76 -11.96 -5.10
C GLU A 212 -23.76 -13.00 -4.54
N GLN A 213 -23.70 -14.21 -5.11
CA GLN A 213 -22.67 -15.19 -4.76
C GLN A 213 -21.25 -14.72 -5.11
N ILE A 214 -21.00 -14.16 -6.31
CA ILE A 214 -19.67 -13.63 -6.63
C ILE A 214 -19.35 -12.37 -5.82
N ARG A 215 -20.33 -11.48 -5.59
CA ARG A 215 -20.17 -10.30 -4.73
C ARG A 215 -19.73 -10.68 -3.32
N ALA A 216 -20.41 -11.64 -2.69
CA ALA A 216 -19.99 -12.16 -1.39
C ALA A 216 -18.57 -12.75 -1.43
N VAL A 217 -18.24 -13.55 -2.46
CA VAL A 217 -16.91 -14.18 -2.57
C VAL A 217 -15.78 -13.17 -2.82
N LEU A 218 -16.04 -12.07 -3.54
CA LEU A 218 -15.05 -10.99 -3.75
C LEU A 218 -14.88 -10.14 -2.48
N ALA A 219 -15.98 -9.78 -1.80
CA ALA A 219 -15.92 -9.11 -0.51
C ALA A 219 -15.18 -9.95 0.55
N ASP A 220 -15.55 -11.23 0.69
CA ASP A 220 -14.97 -12.16 1.67
C ASP A 220 -13.48 -12.46 1.45
N ARG A 221 -13.00 -12.45 0.20
CA ARG A 221 -11.64 -12.90 -0.16
C ARG A 221 -10.67 -11.80 -0.56
N LEU A 222 -11.17 -10.70 -1.11
CA LEU A 222 -10.38 -9.58 -1.63
C LEU A 222 -10.73 -8.24 -0.97
N GLY A 223 -11.86 -8.14 -0.27
CA GLY A 223 -12.34 -6.88 0.30
C GLY A 223 -12.86 -5.89 -0.76
N THR A 224 -13.14 -6.36 -1.98
CA THR A 224 -13.50 -5.52 -3.13
C THR A 224 -14.92 -5.83 -3.62
N ASP A 225 -15.66 -4.79 -4.02
CA ASP A 225 -16.90 -4.96 -4.78
C ASP A 225 -16.63 -5.57 -6.18
N PRO A 226 -17.63 -6.23 -6.80
CA PRO A 226 -17.57 -6.64 -8.20
C PRO A 226 -17.19 -5.49 -9.13
N GLY A 227 -16.32 -5.74 -10.10
CA GLY A 227 -15.87 -4.78 -11.09
C GLY A 227 -16.98 -4.32 -12.06
N ALA A 228 -16.69 -3.26 -12.81
CA ALA A 228 -17.68 -2.53 -13.61
C ALA A 228 -18.49 -3.40 -14.59
N GLU A 229 -17.88 -4.42 -15.21
CA GLU A 229 -18.60 -5.32 -16.14
C GLU A 229 -19.68 -6.17 -15.42
N LEU A 230 -19.40 -6.63 -14.19
CA LEU A 230 -20.38 -7.36 -13.38
C LEU A 230 -21.47 -6.43 -12.86
N ARG A 231 -21.13 -5.22 -12.39
CA ARG A 231 -22.13 -4.23 -11.91
C ARG A 231 -23.06 -3.77 -13.02
N SER A 232 -22.54 -3.49 -14.23
CA SER A 232 -23.34 -3.15 -15.41
C SER A 232 -24.33 -4.27 -15.75
N LEU A 233 -23.87 -5.52 -15.72
CA LEU A 233 -24.71 -6.67 -16.03
C LEU A 233 -25.76 -6.94 -14.95
N HIS A 234 -25.47 -6.63 -13.68
CA HIS A 234 -26.46 -6.66 -12.60
C HIS A 234 -27.56 -5.61 -12.82
N ALA A 235 -27.21 -4.39 -13.20
CA ALA A 235 -28.19 -3.37 -13.57
C ALA A 235 -29.05 -3.78 -14.78
N GLU A 236 -28.45 -4.41 -15.81
CA GLU A 236 -29.19 -5.01 -16.93
C GLU A 236 -30.17 -6.11 -16.50
N LEU A 237 -29.83 -6.89 -15.47
CA LEU A 237 -30.68 -7.98 -14.92
C LEU A 237 -31.85 -7.48 -14.06
N LEU A 238 -31.71 -6.29 -13.45
CA LEU A 238 -32.75 -5.65 -12.64
C LEU A 238 -33.73 -4.82 -13.48
N ALA A 239 -33.39 -4.50 -14.73
CA ALA A 239 -34.29 -3.81 -15.64
C ALA A 239 -35.51 -4.67 -16.00
N PRO A 240 -36.75 -4.13 -16.01
CA PRO A 240 -37.94 -4.89 -16.35
C PRO A 240 -37.90 -5.31 -17.83
N ASP A 241 -37.98 -6.63 -18.06
CA ASP A 241 -37.81 -7.27 -19.37
C ASP A 241 -38.77 -6.71 -20.44
N PRO A 242 -38.28 -6.01 -21.49
CA PRO A 242 -39.11 -5.61 -22.61
C PRO A 242 -39.42 -6.85 -23.45
N GLY A 243 -40.63 -7.39 -23.25
CA GLY A 243 -41.06 -8.69 -23.74
C GLY A 243 -40.68 -9.04 -25.20
N PRO A 244 -40.51 -10.34 -25.49
CA PRO A 244 -39.59 -10.83 -26.51
C PRO A 244 -39.88 -10.29 -27.91
N SER A 245 -39.02 -9.37 -28.37
CA SER A 245 -38.93 -9.00 -29.78
C SER A 245 -37.89 -9.90 -30.47
N SER A 246 -38.38 -10.98 -31.09
CA SER A 246 -37.51 -11.92 -31.79
C SER A 246 -36.93 -11.33 -33.08
N ASP A 247 -35.59 -11.39 -33.15
CA ASP A 247 -34.78 -11.51 -34.36
C ASP A 247 -34.76 -10.32 -35.36
N ARG A 248 -33.64 -9.60 -35.36
CA ARG A 248 -33.23 -8.74 -36.48
C ARG A 248 -31.70 -8.75 -36.67
N PRO A 249 -31.16 -9.53 -37.62
CA PRO A 249 -29.72 -9.52 -37.90
C PRO A 249 -29.30 -8.24 -38.65
N PRO A 250 -28.02 -7.83 -38.57
CA PRO A 250 -27.50 -6.67 -39.26
C PRO A 250 -27.46 -6.90 -40.78
N ARG A 251 -27.74 -5.84 -41.56
CA ARG A 251 -27.68 -5.87 -43.04
C ARG A 251 -26.24 -5.74 -43.54
N PRO A 252 -25.74 -6.68 -44.36
CA PRO A 252 -24.87 -6.36 -45.49
C PRO A 252 -25.71 -6.06 -46.75
N ALA A 253 -25.12 -5.35 -47.70
CA ALA A 253 -25.76 -5.04 -48.97
C ALA A 253 -25.51 -6.13 -50.01
N ASP A 254 -26.56 -6.61 -50.70
CA ASP A 254 -26.53 -6.71 -52.17
C ASP A 254 -27.94 -6.74 -52.80
N ARG A 255 -27.98 -6.81 -54.13
CA ARG A 255 -29.08 -6.40 -55.01
C ARG A 255 -30.01 -7.56 -55.45
N ARG A 256 -31.21 -7.16 -55.91
CA ARG A 256 -32.15 -7.81 -56.86
C ARG A 256 -33.24 -8.79 -56.33
N SER A 257 -34.47 -8.28 -56.43
CA SER A 257 -35.62 -8.88 -57.17
C SER A 257 -36.26 -10.21 -56.71
N GLY A 258 -37.59 -10.19 -56.48
CA GLY A 258 -38.43 -11.39 -56.72
C GLY A 258 -39.69 -11.64 -55.85
N ALA A 259 -40.77 -10.92 -56.13
CA ALA A 259 -42.20 -11.35 -56.05
C ALA A 259 -42.74 -12.31 -54.94
N ALA A 260 -43.66 -11.75 -54.14
CA ALA A 260 -45.08 -12.15 -53.96
C ALA A 260 -45.57 -13.34 -53.08
N ALA A 261 -46.69 -13.03 -52.39
CA ALA A 261 -47.89 -13.85 -52.05
C ALA A 261 -48.06 -14.49 -50.65
N ASP A 262 -48.97 -13.87 -49.88
CA ASP A 262 -50.12 -14.41 -49.12
C ASP A 262 -50.03 -15.60 -48.13
N GLY A 263 -50.67 -15.41 -46.94
CA GLY A 263 -51.21 -16.52 -46.13
C GLY A 263 -51.25 -16.30 -44.61
N GLN A 264 -52.40 -15.85 -44.05
CA GLN A 264 -52.68 -15.84 -42.59
C GLN A 264 -53.33 -17.20 -42.15
N PRO A 265 -53.74 -17.44 -40.89
CA PRO A 265 -53.31 -18.55 -40.02
C PRO A 265 -54.45 -19.62 -39.86
N PRO A 266 -54.68 -20.41 -38.78
CA PRO A 266 -54.96 -19.89 -37.41
C PRO A 266 -54.68 -20.82 -36.18
N ALA A 267 -54.92 -20.25 -34.99
CA ALA A 267 -55.55 -20.82 -33.78
C ALA A 267 -54.82 -21.81 -32.81
N THR A 268 -54.89 -21.37 -31.55
CA THR A 268 -54.94 -22.00 -30.20
C THR A 268 -55.84 -23.26 -30.07
N PRO A 269 -55.80 -24.10 -29.00
CA PRO A 269 -55.83 -23.66 -27.57
C PRO A 269 -55.24 -24.53 -26.41
N ASP A 270 -54.83 -23.80 -25.36
CA ASP A 270 -55.18 -23.91 -23.91
C ASP A 270 -54.94 -25.21 -23.07
N VAL A 271 -54.98 -25.00 -21.74
CA VAL A 271 -55.14 -25.90 -20.57
C VAL A 271 -53.93 -26.05 -19.63
N SER A 272 -54.01 -25.38 -18.46
CA SER A 272 -53.35 -25.75 -17.19
C SER A 272 -54.23 -26.75 -16.41
N PRO A 273 -53.71 -27.56 -15.45
CA PRO A 273 -53.69 -27.08 -14.05
C PRO A 273 -52.66 -27.69 -13.04
N ALA A 274 -52.41 -26.91 -11.98
CA ALA A 274 -52.18 -27.30 -10.56
C ALA A 274 -50.95 -28.12 -10.09
N GLU A 275 -50.47 -27.75 -8.90
CA GLU A 275 -49.36 -28.31 -8.11
C GLU A 275 -49.71 -29.63 -7.38
N PRO A 276 -48.76 -30.31 -6.69
CA PRO A 276 -48.56 -29.98 -5.26
C PRO A 276 -47.13 -30.10 -4.68
N SER A 277 -46.92 -29.38 -3.58
CA SER A 277 -45.72 -29.30 -2.72
C SER A 277 -45.15 -30.63 -2.20
N ALA A 278 -43.81 -30.72 -2.15
CA ALA A 278 -43.06 -31.77 -1.43
C ALA A 278 -41.88 -31.20 -0.60
N ARG A 279 -42.11 -31.17 0.72
CA ARG A 279 -41.19 -31.15 1.88
C ARG A 279 -39.66 -31.16 1.59
N ARG A 280 -38.98 -30.12 2.07
CA ARG A 280 -37.52 -30.12 2.27
C ARG A 280 -37.16 -31.07 3.43
N THR A 281 -36.05 -31.78 3.30
CA THR A 281 -35.37 -32.49 4.40
C THR A 281 -34.02 -31.84 4.64
N ASP A 282 -33.76 -31.42 5.87
CA ASP A 282 -32.49 -30.78 6.23
C ASP A 282 -31.34 -31.79 6.12
N GLY A 283 -30.43 -31.53 5.19
CA GLY A 283 -29.07 -32.10 5.17
C GLY A 283 -28.12 -31.11 5.84
N PRO A 284 -27.03 -31.57 6.50
CA PRO A 284 -26.12 -30.69 7.21
C PRO A 284 -25.41 -29.75 6.21
N THR A 285 -25.64 -28.45 6.38
CA THR A 285 -24.96 -27.38 5.63
C THR A 285 -23.45 -27.53 5.79
N ALA A 286 -22.73 -27.80 4.70
CA ALA A 286 -21.28 -27.70 4.71
C ALA A 286 -20.89 -26.23 4.90
N ALA A 287 -20.11 -25.94 5.94
CA ALA A 287 -19.65 -24.58 6.21
C ALA A 287 -18.74 -24.06 5.07
N PRO A 288 -18.72 -22.73 4.83
CA PRO A 288 -17.79 -22.12 3.88
C PRO A 288 -16.34 -22.48 4.21
N TRP A 289 -15.53 -22.74 3.19
CA TRP A 289 -14.11 -23.03 3.37
C TRP A 289 -13.34 -21.72 3.58
N THR A 290 -12.99 -21.42 4.82
CA THR A 290 -12.03 -20.35 5.14
C THR A 290 -10.62 -20.76 4.69
N ALA A 291 -9.95 -19.87 3.95
CA ALA A 291 -8.53 -20.01 3.66
C ALA A 291 -7.71 -19.66 4.92
N PRO A 292 -6.53 -20.27 5.14
CA PRO A 292 -5.69 -19.91 6.28
C PRO A 292 -5.16 -18.48 6.14
N GLN A 293 -5.41 -17.66 7.16
CA GLN A 293 -4.89 -16.28 7.27
C GLN A 293 -3.39 -16.30 7.63
N GLY A 294 -2.63 -15.26 7.24
CA GLY A 294 -1.22 -15.11 7.60
C GLY A 294 -0.36 -14.41 6.53
N ASN A 295 0.93 -14.21 6.85
CA ASN A 295 1.90 -13.49 6.01
C ASN A 295 3.14 -14.34 5.62
N ILE A 296 3.10 -15.67 5.78
CA ILE A 296 4.24 -16.55 5.42
C ILE A 296 4.52 -16.49 3.90
N PRO A 297 5.76 -16.22 3.45
CA PRO A 297 6.10 -16.14 2.03
C PRO A 297 5.92 -17.46 1.26
N ALA A 298 5.46 -17.36 0.01
CA ALA A 298 5.40 -18.49 -0.92
C ALA A 298 6.81 -18.96 -1.35
N ARG A 299 7.03 -20.27 -1.40
CA ARG A 299 8.38 -20.85 -1.53
C ARG A 299 8.85 -20.94 -2.98
N LEU A 300 10.11 -20.53 -3.21
CA LEU A 300 10.81 -20.63 -4.50
C LEU A 300 11.88 -21.75 -4.54
N THR A 301 12.15 -22.41 -3.40
CA THR A 301 13.11 -23.51 -3.30
C THR A 301 12.56 -24.66 -2.47
N SER A 302 13.06 -25.86 -2.74
CA SER A 302 12.76 -27.09 -2.02
C SER A 302 13.29 -27.09 -0.58
N PHE A 303 12.53 -27.72 0.32
CA PHE A 303 12.92 -27.99 1.70
C PHE A 303 13.19 -29.48 1.91
N VAL A 304 14.29 -29.79 2.60
CA VAL A 304 14.93 -31.11 2.48
C VAL A 304 15.17 -31.76 3.84
N GLY A 305 14.51 -32.89 4.11
CA GLY A 305 15.00 -33.88 5.07
C GLY A 305 14.83 -33.53 6.54
N ARG A 306 13.75 -32.80 6.85
CA ARG A 306 13.31 -32.39 8.20
C ARG A 306 11.82 -32.63 8.43
N GLU A 307 11.23 -33.57 7.70
CA GLU A 307 9.83 -33.95 7.80
C GLU A 307 9.48 -34.39 9.24
N SER A 308 10.38 -35.15 9.89
CA SER A 308 10.26 -35.54 11.30
C SER A 308 10.42 -34.38 12.30
N ASP A 309 11.13 -33.31 11.95
CA ASP A 309 11.24 -32.13 12.80
C ASP A 309 10.00 -31.24 12.70
N ILE A 310 9.40 -31.11 11.50
CA ILE A 310 8.10 -30.46 11.32
C ILE A 310 7.03 -31.18 12.14
N ASP A 311 6.96 -32.51 12.06
CA ASP A 311 6.00 -33.29 12.86
C ASP A 311 6.25 -33.14 14.37
N ALA A 312 7.51 -33.14 14.80
CA ALA A 312 7.84 -32.95 16.21
C ALA A 312 7.60 -31.52 16.72
N ILE A 313 7.71 -30.50 15.87
CA ILE A 313 7.33 -29.11 16.19
C ILE A 313 5.80 -28.99 16.25
N ARG A 314 5.06 -29.62 15.34
CA ARG A 314 3.58 -29.71 15.42
C ARG A 314 3.13 -30.31 16.75
N ASP A 315 3.72 -31.43 17.14
CA ASP A 315 3.47 -32.07 18.44
C ASP A 315 3.92 -31.21 19.64
N ALA A 316 4.93 -30.34 19.46
CA ALA A 316 5.39 -29.42 20.50
C ALA A 316 4.40 -28.25 20.70
N LEU A 317 3.95 -27.62 19.61
CA LEU A 317 2.95 -26.55 19.59
C LEU A 317 1.58 -27.03 20.13
N GLY A 318 1.25 -28.31 19.93
CA GLY A 318 0.05 -28.92 20.54
C GLY A 318 0.16 -29.19 22.06
N ARG A 319 1.33 -29.01 22.68
CA ARG A 319 1.61 -29.31 24.10
C ARG A 319 2.18 -28.13 24.91
N SER A 320 2.77 -27.14 24.25
CA SER A 320 3.30 -25.92 24.86
C SER A 320 2.86 -24.69 24.06
N ARG A 321 2.58 -23.60 24.78
CA ARG A 321 2.23 -22.31 24.17
C ARG A 321 3.45 -21.48 23.76
N LEU A 322 4.64 -21.86 24.22
CA LEU A 322 5.91 -21.30 23.75
C LEU A 322 6.84 -22.44 23.35
N VAL A 323 7.32 -22.39 22.11
CA VAL A 323 8.35 -23.30 21.59
C VAL A 323 9.48 -22.45 21.01
N THR A 324 10.71 -22.67 21.47
CA THR A 324 11.88 -21.95 20.95
C THR A 324 12.78 -22.91 20.19
N LEU A 325 12.95 -22.66 18.89
CA LEU A 325 13.90 -23.35 18.04
C LEU A 325 15.31 -22.83 18.33
N LEU A 326 16.09 -23.63 19.06
CA LEU A 326 17.46 -23.30 19.43
C LEU A 326 18.47 -23.86 18.45
N GLY A 327 19.37 -23.01 17.95
CA GLY A 327 20.49 -23.48 17.14
C GLY A 327 21.43 -22.39 16.66
N PRO A 328 22.63 -22.75 16.20
CA PRO A 328 23.58 -21.80 15.65
C PRO A 328 23.04 -21.13 14.38
N GLY A 329 23.61 -19.98 14.01
CA GLY A 329 23.35 -19.35 12.71
C GLY A 329 23.59 -20.33 11.55
N GLY A 330 22.79 -20.24 10.50
CA GLY A 330 22.89 -21.11 9.33
C GLY A 330 22.36 -22.55 9.52
N SER A 331 21.86 -22.94 10.70
CA SER A 331 21.23 -24.26 10.91
C SER A 331 19.84 -24.42 10.26
N GLY A 332 19.31 -23.36 9.63
CA GLY A 332 18.01 -23.35 8.97
C GLY A 332 16.81 -23.21 9.90
N LYS A 333 16.96 -22.51 11.04
CA LYS A 333 15.89 -22.26 12.02
C LYS A 333 14.70 -21.55 11.39
N THR A 334 14.94 -20.43 10.69
CA THR A 334 13.96 -19.61 9.97
C THR A 334 13.13 -20.39 8.95
N ARG A 335 13.80 -21.19 8.09
CA ARG A 335 13.06 -22.07 7.18
C ARG A 335 12.24 -23.09 7.96
N LEU A 336 12.83 -23.78 8.94
CA LEU A 336 12.11 -24.80 9.73
C LEU A 336 10.92 -24.24 10.53
N SER A 337 11.00 -23.00 11.02
CA SER A 337 9.89 -22.34 11.74
C SER A 337 8.74 -22.02 10.78
N GLN A 338 9.02 -21.39 9.64
CA GLN A 338 8.05 -21.12 8.58
C GLN A 338 7.38 -22.40 8.06
N GLU A 339 8.17 -23.46 7.80
CA GLU A 339 7.70 -24.78 7.38
C GLU A 339 6.72 -25.40 8.39
N ALA A 340 7.05 -25.34 9.68
CA ALA A 340 6.18 -25.81 10.74
C ALA A 340 4.91 -24.95 10.88
N GLY A 341 5.04 -23.63 10.74
CA GLY A 341 3.94 -22.67 10.73
C GLY A 341 2.92 -22.96 9.63
N GLU A 342 3.38 -23.10 8.38
CA GLU A 342 2.53 -23.46 7.24
C GLU A 342 1.85 -24.83 7.44
N ALA A 343 2.57 -25.80 8.01
CA ALA A 343 2.01 -27.12 8.32
C ALA A 343 0.95 -27.13 9.43
N VAL A 344 0.85 -26.07 10.24
CA VAL A 344 -0.21 -25.89 11.26
C VAL A 344 -1.23 -24.81 10.92
N ALA A 345 -1.07 -24.07 9.82
CA ALA A 345 -1.93 -22.96 9.43
C ALA A 345 -3.42 -23.34 9.30
N ARG A 346 -3.73 -24.60 8.99
CA ARG A 346 -5.11 -25.13 8.95
C ARG A 346 -5.73 -25.43 10.33
N THR A 347 -4.98 -25.24 11.42
CA THR A 347 -5.41 -25.57 12.80
C THR A 347 -5.51 -24.35 13.72
N VAL A 348 -4.96 -23.20 13.30
CA VAL A 348 -5.09 -21.89 13.95
C VAL A 348 -6.08 -21.02 13.15
N PRO A 349 -7.30 -20.76 13.65
CA PRO A 349 -8.33 -20.03 12.90
C PRO A 349 -7.92 -18.62 12.50
N ASP A 350 -7.22 -17.91 13.40
CA ASP A 350 -6.79 -16.51 13.23
C ASP A 350 -5.38 -16.40 12.61
N GLY A 351 -4.93 -17.47 11.97
CA GLY A 351 -3.77 -17.47 11.09
C GLY A 351 -2.39 -17.62 11.74
N VAL A 352 -1.38 -17.48 10.89
CA VAL A 352 0.04 -17.66 11.21
C VAL A 352 0.84 -16.44 10.76
N TRP A 353 1.52 -15.79 11.69
CA TRP A 353 2.12 -14.47 11.50
C TRP A 353 3.62 -14.49 11.81
N LEU A 354 4.45 -14.17 10.81
CA LEU A 354 5.89 -14.09 10.88
C LEU A 354 6.33 -12.64 11.14
N ALA A 355 7.05 -12.43 12.24
CA ALA A 355 7.78 -11.20 12.54
C ALA A 355 9.29 -11.45 12.38
N GLU A 356 9.89 -10.82 11.37
CA GLU A 356 11.34 -10.84 11.15
C GLU A 356 11.97 -9.77 12.06
N LEU A 357 12.68 -10.20 13.11
CA LEU A 357 13.37 -9.29 14.02
C LEU A 357 14.78 -8.93 13.54
N ALA A 358 15.33 -9.65 12.57
CA ALA A 358 16.64 -9.42 11.95
C ALA A 358 17.07 -7.94 11.74
N PRO A 359 16.24 -7.02 11.21
CA PRO A 359 16.63 -5.62 11.03
C PRO A 359 16.54 -4.75 12.30
N VAL A 360 16.08 -5.28 13.43
CA VAL A 360 15.72 -4.51 14.63
C VAL A 360 16.92 -4.33 15.55
N SER A 361 17.71 -3.28 15.29
CA SER A 361 18.90 -2.96 16.10
C SER A 361 18.58 -2.37 17.49
N ASP A 362 17.36 -1.91 17.73
CA ASP A 362 16.90 -1.33 19.00
C ASP A 362 15.93 -2.28 19.73
N PRO A 363 16.27 -2.77 20.93
CA PRO A 363 15.37 -3.60 21.75
C PRO A 363 13.99 -2.99 22.02
N GLU A 364 13.86 -1.66 22.09
CA GLU A 364 12.57 -1.00 22.35
C GLU A 364 11.65 -1.03 21.11
N ALA A 365 12.21 -1.19 19.91
CA ALA A 365 11.44 -1.30 18.67
C ALA A 365 10.84 -2.70 18.42
N VAL A 366 11.22 -3.72 19.21
CA VAL A 366 10.77 -5.11 19.01
C VAL A 366 9.24 -5.27 19.07
N PRO A 367 8.50 -4.73 20.08
CA PRO A 367 7.04 -4.83 20.09
C PRO A 367 6.40 -4.08 18.91
N ALA A 368 6.96 -2.95 18.48
CA ALA A 368 6.46 -2.20 17.32
C ALA A 368 6.65 -2.95 15.99
N THR A 369 7.76 -3.70 15.84
CA THR A 369 8.01 -4.56 14.68
C THR A 369 7.05 -5.76 14.64
N VAL A 370 6.85 -6.44 15.77
CA VAL A 370 5.90 -7.56 15.86
C VAL A 370 4.46 -7.09 15.62
N LEU A 371 4.09 -5.88 16.09
CA LEU A 371 2.81 -5.25 15.82
C LEU A 371 2.60 -4.97 14.32
N GLY A 372 3.66 -4.56 13.60
CA GLY A 372 3.61 -4.42 12.14
C GLY A 372 3.41 -5.76 11.43
N ALA A 373 4.15 -6.78 11.85
CA ALA A 373 4.14 -8.10 11.25
C ALA A 373 2.79 -8.84 11.34
N VAL A 374 2.06 -8.71 12.45
CA VAL A 374 0.71 -9.32 12.62
C VAL A 374 -0.39 -8.55 11.88
N GLY A 375 -0.04 -7.62 10.99
CA GLY A 375 -0.99 -6.75 10.28
C GLY A 375 -1.60 -5.66 11.15
N ALA A 376 -1.24 -5.54 12.43
CA ALA A 376 -1.84 -4.58 13.36
C ALA A 376 -1.25 -3.16 13.29
N ARG A 377 -0.40 -2.86 12.28
CA ARG A 377 -0.01 -1.48 11.94
C ARG A 377 -0.97 -0.78 10.99
N GLU A 378 -1.63 -1.51 10.09
CA GLU A 378 -2.87 -1.04 9.53
C GLU A 378 -3.98 -1.81 10.20
N THR A 379 -4.45 -1.25 11.31
CA THR A 379 -5.84 -0.77 11.40
C THR A 379 -6.01 -0.01 12.72
N VAL A 380 -5.43 1.20 12.79
CA VAL A 380 -5.64 2.10 13.93
C VAL A 380 -6.95 2.83 13.73
N LEU A 381 -7.94 2.49 14.55
CA LEU A 381 -9.10 3.35 14.74
C LEU A 381 -9.38 3.61 16.23
N ARG A 382 -8.84 4.75 16.65
CA ARG A 382 -9.17 5.63 17.77
C ARG A 382 -9.16 5.09 19.21
N GLY A 383 -8.19 5.65 19.95
CA GLY A 383 -7.95 5.49 21.38
C GLY A 383 -7.12 6.63 22.03
N ALA A 384 -7.16 7.86 21.48
CA ALA A 384 -6.45 9.04 21.98
C ALA A 384 -7.00 9.64 23.32
N GLY A 385 -6.93 8.85 24.38
CA GLY A 385 -7.01 9.34 25.79
C GLY A 385 -5.75 8.98 26.58
N ALA A 386 -4.97 8.06 26.03
CA ALA A 386 -3.58 7.83 26.40
C ALA A 386 -2.59 8.60 25.51
N GLU A 387 -3.02 9.24 24.40
CA GLU A 387 -2.11 9.91 23.45
C GLU A 387 -1.28 11.04 24.09
N GLU A 388 -1.87 11.84 24.99
CA GLU A 388 -1.15 12.90 25.71
C GLU A 388 -0.18 12.35 26.78
N LEU A 389 -0.36 11.10 27.23
CA LEU A 389 0.66 10.36 27.99
C LEU A 389 1.65 9.59 27.10
N ARG A 390 1.34 9.33 25.82
CA ARG A 390 2.21 8.63 24.87
C ARG A 390 3.39 9.51 24.45
N ALA A 391 3.18 10.79 24.13
CA ALA A 391 4.29 11.70 23.79
C ALA A 391 5.34 11.84 24.92
N ALA A 392 4.95 11.62 26.18
CA ALA A 392 5.88 11.54 27.31
C ALA A 392 6.61 10.17 27.41
N SER A 393 5.93 9.11 26.97
CA SER A 393 6.27 7.68 27.16
C SER A 393 6.89 7.00 25.93
N GLU A 394 6.94 7.62 24.75
CA GLU A 394 7.60 7.09 23.52
C GLU A 394 9.11 6.83 23.68
N ARG A 395 9.70 7.25 24.81
CA ARG A 395 11.03 6.81 25.30
C ARG A 395 10.98 5.49 26.08
N SER A 396 9.99 4.63 25.81
CA SER A 396 9.76 3.39 26.53
C SER A 396 8.86 2.43 25.75
N GLY A 397 9.39 1.26 25.37
CA GLY A 397 8.70 0.25 24.52
C GLY A 397 7.42 -0.43 25.07
N ASP A 398 6.81 0.06 26.15
CA ASP A 398 5.65 -0.57 26.81
C ASP A 398 4.30 -0.40 26.07
N ASP A 399 4.09 0.67 25.29
CA ASP A 399 2.77 0.93 24.66
C ASP A 399 2.49 0.05 23.42
N ALA A 400 3.51 -0.22 22.59
CA ALA A 400 3.37 -1.13 21.45
C ALA A 400 3.11 -2.58 21.90
N LEU A 401 3.62 -2.96 23.08
CA LEU A 401 3.29 -4.23 23.74
C LEU A 401 1.81 -4.29 24.15
N ALA A 402 1.25 -3.22 24.72
CA ALA A 402 -0.16 -3.18 25.13
C ALA A 402 -1.11 -3.40 23.93
N ARG A 403 -0.82 -2.77 22.78
CA ARG A 403 -1.57 -2.96 21.53
C ARG A 403 -1.47 -4.38 20.99
N LEU A 404 -0.31 -5.03 21.08
CA LEU A 404 -0.16 -6.44 20.73
C LEU A 404 -0.97 -7.36 21.64
N VAL A 405 -1.00 -7.08 22.95
CA VAL A 405 -1.83 -7.82 23.91
C VAL A 405 -3.31 -7.71 23.55
N GLU A 406 -3.81 -6.51 23.27
CA GLU A 406 -5.20 -6.29 22.86
C GLU A 406 -5.54 -7.04 21.57
N HIS A 407 -4.68 -6.94 20.55
CA HIS A 407 -4.86 -7.66 19.28
C HIS A 407 -4.88 -9.19 19.49
N CYS A 408 -4.01 -9.73 20.35
CA CYS A 408 -3.90 -11.17 20.55
C CYS A 408 -4.94 -11.74 21.55
N ALA A 409 -5.58 -10.90 22.39
CA ALA A 409 -6.38 -11.37 23.53
C ALA A 409 -7.57 -12.27 23.15
N SER A 410 -8.27 -11.96 22.05
CA SER A 410 -9.47 -12.70 21.58
C SER A 410 -9.17 -13.76 20.52
N ARG A 411 -7.93 -13.84 20.00
CA ARG A 411 -7.57 -14.60 18.81
C ARG A 411 -6.82 -15.90 19.14
N ARG A 412 -7.01 -16.92 18.31
CA ARG A 412 -6.27 -18.21 18.31
C ARG A 412 -5.32 -18.27 17.13
N MET A 413 -4.15 -17.65 17.30
CA MET A 413 -3.12 -17.52 16.27
C MET A 413 -1.77 -18.09 16.71
N LEU A 414 -0.90 -18.30 15.74
CA LEU A 414 0.53 -18.57 15.93
C LEU A 414 1.35 -17.36 15.50
N ILE A 415 2.16 -16.80 16.40
CA ILE A 415 3.19 -15.81 16.06
C ILE A 415 4.55 -16.50 15.99
N LEU A 416 5.25 -16.31 14.87
CA LEU A 416 6.65 -16.67 14.70
C LEU A 416 7.51 -15.44 14.97
N LEU A 417 8.37 -15.50 15.98
CA LEU A 417 9.38 -14.49 16.24
C LEU A 417 10.69 -15.01 15.65
N ASP A 418 11.12 -14.46 14.52
CA ASP A 418 12.32 -14.95 13.83
C ASP A 418 13.55 -14.08 14.09
N ASN A 419 14.67 -14.76 14.31
CA ASN A 419 15.98 -14.18 14.59
C ASN A 419 16.07 -13.33 15.89
N CYS A 420 15.52 -13.81 17.01
CA CYS A 420 15.54 -13.11 18.30
C CYS A 420 16.93 -12.89 18.93
N GLU A 421 18.01 -13.39 18.31
CA GLU A 421 19.32 -13.60 18.95
C GLU A 421 20.15 -12.34 19.24
N HIS A 422 19.72 -11.17 18.76
CA HIS A 422 20.30 -9.85 19.08
C HIS A 422 19.38 -9.01 19.99
N VAL A 423 18.17 -9.49 20.26
CA VAL A 423 17.13 -8.84 21.09
C VAL A 423 16.48 -9.82 22.07
N VAL A 424 17.25 -10.79 22.57
CA VAL A 424 16.76 -11.93 23.36
C VAL A 424 15.92 -11.49 24.55
N ASP A 425 16.41 -10.54 25.36
CA ASP A 425 15.71 -10.04 26.54
C ASP A 425 14.39 -9.35 26.17
N ALA A 426 14.36 -8.52 25.12
CA ALA A 426 13.15 -7.83 24.68
C ALA A 426 12.12 -8.80 24.07
N ALA A 427 12.57 -9.76 23.26
CA ALA A 427 11.72 -10.82 22.71
C ALA A 427 11.17 -11.75 23.81
N ALA A 428 11.95 -12.01 24.87
CA ALA A 428 11.51 -12.78 26.03
C ALA A 428 10.45 -12.04 26.85
N ILE A 429 10.67 -10.76 27.16
CA ILE A 429 9.70 -9.90 27.85
C ILE A 429 8.39 -9.83 27.06
N LEU A 430 8.48 -9.58 25.74
CA LEU A 430 7.33 -9.54 24.84
C LEU A 430 6.57 -10.88 24.83
N ALA A 431 7.26 -11.99 24.60
CA ALA A 431 6.65 -13.32 24.56
C ALA A 431 5.99 -13.68 25.91
N GLN A 432 6.65 -13.42 27.04
CA GLN A 432 6.08 -13.66 28.36
C GLN A 432 4.77 -12.89 28.56
N ARG A 433 4.78 -11.58 28.30
CA ARG A 433 3.62 -10.69 28.48
C ARG A 433 2.44 -11.11 27.61
N LEU A 434 2.68 -11.40 26.33
CA LEU A 434 1.63 -11.87 25.42
C LEU A 434 1.07 -13.23 25.86
N LEU A 435 1.90 -14.15 26.33
CA LEU A 435 1.44 -15.47 26.76
C LEU A 435 0.68 -15.45 28.09
N GLU A 436 1.05 -14.55 29.00
CA GLU A 436 0.31 -14.28 30.25
C GLU A 436 -1.08 -13.69 29.98
N SER A 437 -1.20 -12.74 29.05
CA SER A 437 -2.45 -12.01 28.80
C SER A 437 -3.37 -12.63 27.73
N CYS A 438 -2.85 -13.38 26.76
CA CYS A 438 -3.60 -13.80 25.57
C CYS A 438 -3.72 -15.34 25.50
N PRO A 439 -4.70 -15.98 26.17
CA PRO A 439 -4.71 -17.44 26.36
C PRO A 439 -4.85 -18.26 25.05
N GLY A 440 -5.37 -17.66 23.97
CA GLY A 440 -5.45 -18.29 22.65
C GLY A 440 -4.14 -18.26 21.84
N LEU A 441 -3.17 -17.45 22.24
CA LEU A 441 -1.91 -17.27 21.52
C LEU A 441 -0.93 -18.43 21.78
N THR A 442 -0.24 -18.84 20.71
CA THR A 442 0.96 -19.68 20.72
C THR A 442 2.11 -18.93 20.05
N VAL A 443 3.34 -19.07 20.55
CA VAL A 443 4.55 -18.43 20.01
C VAL A 443 5.59 -19.48 19.62
N LEU A 444 6.16 -19.35 18.42
CA LEU A 444 7.28 -20.13 17.92
C LEU A 444 8.47 -19.19 17.65
N ALA A 445 9.44 -19.17 18.56
CA ALA A 445 10.61 -18.30 18.42
C ALA A 445 11.79 -19.02 17.75
N THR A 446 12.67 -18.30 17.05
CA THR A 446 13.98 -18.80 16.62
C THR A 446 15.11 -17.98 17.24
N SER A 447 16.08 -18.66 17.87
CA SER A 447 17.18 -18.01 18.59
C SER A 447 18.46 -18.86 18.65
N ARG A 448 19.59 -18.24 18.99
CA ARG A 448 20.85 -18.93 19.37
C ARG A 448 20.82 -19.42 20.82
N GLU A 449 20.07 -18.77 21.70
CA GLU A 449 19.98 -19.05 23.13
C GLU A 449 18.53 -18.98 23.65
N PRO A 450 18.20 -19.61 24.80
CA PRO A 450 16.84 -19.62 25.35
C PRO A 450 16.30 -18.21 25.56
N LEU A 451 14.98 -18.00 25.38
CA LEU A 451 14.35 -16.75 25.82
C LEU A 451 14.23 -16.69 27.35
N GLY A 452 14.23 -17.84 28.05
CA GLY A 452 14.20 -17.89 29.51
C GLY A 452 12.80 -17.68 30.11
N VAL A 453 11.75 -17.74 29.29
CA VAL A 453 10.37 -17.48 29.68
C VAL A 453 9.75 -18.71 30.41
N PRO A 454 9.00 -18.53 31.51
CA PRO A 454 8.32 -19.64 32.18
C PRO A 454 7.36 -20.40 31.25
N GLY A 455 7.57 -21.72 31.11
CA GLY A 455 6.80 -22.56 30.20
C GLY A 455 7.37 -22.68 28.78
N GLU A 456 8.52 -22.06 28.50
CA GLU A 456 9.29 -22.26 27.27
C GLU A 456 9.67 -23.74 27.06
N LEU A 457 9.23 -24.31 25.92
CA LEU A 457 9.67 -25.63 25.47
C LEU A 457 10.82 -25.48 24.46
N LEU A 458 12.04 -25.76 24.92
CA LEU A 458 13.24 -25.68 24.09
C LEU A 458 13.30 -26.86 23.10
N ARG A 459 13.42 -26.54 21.81
CA ARG A 459 13.61 -27.51 20.73
C ARG A 459 14.96 -27.26 20.04
N PRO A 460 16.00 -28.07 20.33
CA PRO A 460 17.25 -28.02 19.59
C PRO A 460 17.02 -28.34 18.11
N VAL A 461 17.45 -27.43 17.23
CA VAL A 461 17.54 -27.63 15.79
C VAL A 461 18.95 -28.12 15.48
N GLU A 462 19.10 -29.43 15.54
CA GLU A 462 20.36 -30.07 15.15
C GLU A 462 20.63 -29.85 13.65
N PRO A 463 21.90 -29.83 13.23
CA PRO A 463 22.24 -29.79 11.81
C PRO A 463 21.65 -30.98 11.04
N LEU A 464 21.61 -30.88 9.71
CA LEU A 464 21.05 -31.96 8.90
C LEU A 464 21.84 -33.26 9.11
N PRO A 465 21.17 -34.40 9.36
CA PRO A 465 21.82 -35.71 9.37
C PRO A 465 22.58 -35.94 8.07
N GLU A 466 23.72 -36.66 8.09
CA GLU A 466 24.60 -36.83 6.93
C GLU A 466 23.84 -37.18 5.63
N PRO A 467 22.83 -38.09 5.61
CA PRO A 467 22.02 -38.35 4.41
C PRO A 467 21.21 -37.15 3.89
N SER A 468 20.62 -36.35 4.78
CA SER A 468 19.86 -35.14 4.43
C SER A 468 20.79 -33.99 4.02
N ALA A 469 21.96 -33.86 4.66
CA ALA A 469 22.99 -32.89 4.31
C ALA A 469 23.59 -33.19 2.92
N VAL A 470 23.89 -34.46 2.66
CA VAL A 470 24.34 -34.99 1.36
C VAL A 470 23.26 -34.79 0.29
N ARG A 471 21.98 -35.00 0.61
CA ARG A 471 20.86 -34.71 -0.32
C ARG A 471 20.72 -33.21 -0.62
N LEU A 472 20.84 -32.33 0.38
CA LEU A 472 20.85 -30.88 0.15
C LEU A 472 22.06 -30.45 -0.69
N PHE A 473 23.26 -31.01 -0.44
CA PHE A 473 24.44 -30.74 -1.25
C PHE A 473 24.29 -31.27 -2.69
N ALA A 474 23.65 -32.43 -2.87
CA ALA A 474 23.30 -32.98 -4.19
C ALA A 474 22.43 -32.00 -4.97
N GLU A 475 21.29 -31.62 -4.38
CA GLU A 475 20.26 -30.79 -5.02
C GLU A 475 20.72 -29.35 -5.28
N ARG A 476 21.46 -28.76 -4.35
CA ARG A 476 22.01 -27.41 -4.50
C ARG A 476 23.24 -27.40 -5.41
N GLY A 477 24.04 -28.47 -5.41
CA GLY A 477 25.19 -28.62 -6.30
C GLY A 477 24.77 -28.85 -7.74
N ALA A 478 23.68 -29.61 -7.92
CA ALA A 478 22.97 -29.77 -9.18
C ALA A 478 22.50 -28.43 -9.75
N ALA A 479 21.77 -27.65 -8.95
CA ALA A 479 21.31 -26.31 -9.33
C ALA A 479 22.48 -25.34 -9.59
N ALA A 480 23.61 -25.51 -8.91
CA ALA A 480 24.80 -24.70 -9.12
C ALA A 480 25.56 -25.09 -10.41
N SER A 481 25.67 -26.38 -10.72
CA SER A 481 26.56 -26.91 -11.77
C SER A 481 25.90 -28.06 -12.54
N ALA A 482 25.50 -27.79 -13.78
CA ALA A 482 24.74 -28.64 -14.72
C ALA A 482 25.38 -30.00 -15.12
N GLY A 483 26.43 -30.43 -14.42
CA GLY A 483 27.09 -31.73 -14.60
C GLY A 483 27.69 -32.28 -13.30
N PHE A 484 27.37 -31.70 -12.14
CA PHE A 484 27.76 -32.26 -10.86
C PHE A 484 26.86 -33.44 -10.50
N ARG A 485 27.48 -34.55 -10.10
CA ARG A 485 26.82 -35.62 -9.37
C ARG A 485 27.53 -35.99 -8.10
N ILE A 486 26.70 -36.41 -7.14
CA ILE A 486 27.17 -36.86 -5.85
C ILE A 486 27.74 -38.29 -5.90
N GLU A 487 27.38 -39.09 -6.91
CA GLU A 487 27.90 -40.45 -7.11
C GLU A 487 29.29 -40.48 -7.76
N ASP A 488 29.79 -39.36 -8.28
CA ASP A 488 31.14 -39.28 -8.88
C ASP A 488 32.24 -39.23 -7.80
N ASP A 489 31.95 -38.56 -6.68
CA ASP A 489 32.79 -38.58 -5.46
C ASP A 489 31.91 -38.48 -4.19
N PRO A 490 31.18 -39.57 -3.84
CA PRO A 490 30.32 -39.59 -2.66
C PRO A 490 31.12 -39.51 -1.36
N ALA A 491 32.41 -39.90 -1.41
CA ALA A 491 33.32 -39.78 -0.29
C ALA A 491 33.64 -38.31 0.00
N ALA A 492 34.01 -37.52 -1.01
CA ALA A 492 34.22 -36.08 -0.85
C ALA A 492 32.92 -35.35 -0.50
N ALA A 493 31.77 -35.72 -1.08
CA ALA A 493 30.50 -35.08 -0.73
C ALA A 493 30.10 -35.32 0.74
N ALA A 494 30.20 -36.56 1.23
CA ALA A 494 30.00 -36.86 2.65
C ALA A 494 31.05 -36.17 3.54
N GLU A 495 32.30 -36.08 3.08
CA GLU A 495 33.36 -35.36 3.78
C GLU A 495 33.11 -33.84 3.87
N ILE A 496 32.62 -33.19 2.80
CA ILE A 496 32.19 -31.78 2.81
C ILE A 496 31.04 -31.61 3.79
N CYS A 497 29.96 -32.38 3.67
CA CYS A 497 28.79 -32.26 4.55
C CYS A 497 29.16 -32.44 6.03
N ARG A 498 30.09 -33.36 6.34
CA ARG A 498 30.61 -33.59 7.69
C ARG A 498 31.53 -32.46 8.19
N ARG A 499 32.37 -31.87 7.33
CA ARG A 499 33.24 -30.72 7.65
C ARG A 499 32.46 -29.42 7.81
N LEU A 500 31.31 -29.30 7.14
CA LEU A 500 30.37 -28.18 7.28
C LEU A 500 29.35 -28.40 8.41
N ASP A 501 29.62 -29.36 9.31
CA ASP A 501 28.78 -29.76 10.44
C ASP A 501 27.31 -30.08 10.09
N GLY A 502 26.96 -30.34 8.82
CA GLY A 502 25.56 -30.49 8.39
C GLY A 502 24.75 -29.19 8.32
N LEU A 503 25.37 -28.01 8.38
CA LEU A 503 24.67 -26.71 8.38
C LEU A 503 24.11 -26.35 6.99
N PRO A 504 22.78 -26.22 6.81
CA PRO A 504 22.16 -25.95 5.51
C PRO A 504 22.75 -24.76 4.73
N LEU A 505 22.95 -23.62 5.39
CA LEU A 505 23.47 -22.42 4.70
C LEU A 505 24.94 -22.60 4.28
N ALA A 506 25.76 -23.26 5.09
CA ALA A 506 27.15 -23.55 4.73
C ALA A 506 27.21 -24.55 3.56
N ILE A 507 26.30 -25.53 3.54
CA ILE A 507 26.13 -26.49 2.44
C ILE A 507 25.69 -25.77 1.15
N GLU A 508 24.73 -24.85 1.22
CA GLU A 508 24.27 -24.04 0.08
C GLU A 508 25.41 -23.18 -0.49
N LEU A 509 26.16 -22.48 0.37
CA LEU A 509 27.33 -21.67 -0.03
C LEU A 509 28.47 -22.51 -0.61
N ALA A 510 28.72 -23.72 -0.09
CA ALA A 510 29.71 -24.64 -0.63
C ALA A 510 29.27 -25.25 -1.97
N ALA A 511 27.98 -25.60 -2.10
CA ALA A 511 27.40 -26.14 -3.32
C ALA A 511 27.50 -25.15 -4.49
N ALA A 512 27.29 -23.85 -4.24
CA ALA A 512 27.50 -22.78 -5.23
C ALA A 512 28.93 -22.78 -5.84
N ARG A 513 29.94 -23.32 -5.13
CA ARG A 513 31.33 -23.38 -5.60
C ARG A 513 31.62 -24.55 -6.55
N LEU A 514 30.67 -25.48 -6.75
CA LEU A 514 30.78 -26.56 -7.74
C LEU A 514 30.79 -26.06 -9.21
N ARG A 515 30.56 -24.75 -9.42
CA ARG A 515 30.81 -24.03 -10.68
C ARG A 515 32.29 -23.90 -11.02
N MET A 516 33.18 -23.88 -10.01
CA MET A 516 34.62 -23.57 -10.17
C MET A 516 35.55 -24.63 -9.58
N LEU A 517 35.07 -25.47 -8.67
CA LEU A 517 35.87 -26.43 -7.91
C LEU A 517 35.21 -27.80 -7.88
N THR A 518 35.99 -28.87 -7.97
CA THR A 518 35.50 -30.23 -7.77
C THR A 518 35.18 -30.49 -6.29
N PRO A 519 34.31 -31.46 -5.95
CA PRO A 519 34.03 -31.82 -4.56
C PRO A 519 35.31 -32.09 -3.75
N ARG A 520 36.26 -32.84 -4.31
CA ARG A 520 37.56 -33.09 -3.66
C ARG A 520 38.33 -31.80 -3.34
N GLN A 521 38.37 -30.84 -4.26
CA GLN A 521 39.02 -29.54 -4.03
C GLN A 521 38.30 -28.68 -2.97
N ILE A 522 36.97 -28.77 -2.88
CA ILE A 522 36.20 -28.12 -1.82
C ILE A 522 36.52 -28.78 -0.47
N ALA A 523 36.50 -30.11 -0.40
CA ALA A 523 36.84 -30.88 0.80
C ALA A 523 38.25 -30.53 1.31
N ASP A 524 39.26 -30.57 0.44
CA ASP A 524 40.66 -30.33 0.80
C ASP A 524 40.87 -28.88 1.29
N ARG A 525 40.24 -27.87 0.65
CA ARG A 525 40.35 -26.46 1.08
C ARG A 525 39.66 -26.16 2.42
N LEU A 526 38.60 -26.91 2.75
CA LEU A 526 37.99 -26.82 4.08
C LEU A 526 38.94 -27.35 5.18
N ASP A 527 39.81 -28.33 4.90
CA ASP A 527 40.82 -28.83 5.88
C ASP A 527 41.73 -27.71 6.36
N ASP A 528 42.35 -27.02 5.40
CA ASP A 528 43.38 -26.02 5.68
C ASP A 528 42.80 -24.81 6.44
N ARG A 529 41.59 -24.37 6.07
CA ARG A 529 40.88 -23.29 6.78
C ARG A 529 40.46 -23.68 8.20
N PHE A 530 39.94 -24.89 8.41
CA PHE A 530 39.56 -25.33 9.76
C PHE A 530 40.76 -25.59 10.67
N ARG A 531 41.91 -26.03 10.12
CA ARG A 531 43.19 -26.07 10.85
C ARG A 531 43.70 -24.69 11.27
N LEU A 532 43.57 -23.70 10.39
CA LEU A 532 43.95 -22.32 10.71
C LEU A 532 43.05 -21.73 11.82
N LEU A 533 41.73 -21.90 11.72
CA LEU A 533 40.77 -21.38 12.70
C LEU A 533 40.84 -22.07 14.07
N THR A 534 41.11 -23.38 14.14
CA THR A 534 41.34 -24.05 15.44
C THR A 534 42.59 -23.59 16.19
N SER A 535 43.46 -22.79 15.55
CA SER A 535 44.64 -22.20 16.18
C SER A 535 44.44 -20.78 16.76
N GLY A 536 43.32 -20.11 16.46
CA GLY A 536 43.09 -18.69 16.82
C GLY A 536 41.76 -18.43 17.52
N SER A 537 41.82 -17.79 18.70
CA SER A 537 40.71 -17.37 19.57
C SER A 537 39.77 -18.47 20.11
N ARG A 538 39.74 -18.64 21.43
CA ARG A 538 39.03 -19.73 22.14
C ARG A 538 37.61 -19.38 22.64
N THR A 539 37.04 -18.25 22.22
CA THR A 539 35.84 -17.66 22.85
C THR A 539 34.56 -17.73 22.00
N VAL A 540 34.59 -18.28 20.79
CA VAL A 540 33.41 -18.41 19.90
C VAL A 540 33.02 -19.88 19.77
N LEU A 541 31.72 -20.18 19.76
CA LEU A 541 31.19 -21.55 19.62
C LEU A 541 31.65 -22.19 18.29
N PRO A 542 32.09 -23.47 18.27
CA PRO A 542 32.72 -24.09 17.09
C PRO A 542 31.90 -23.96 15.78
N ARG A 543 30.57 -24.07 15.86
CA ARG A 543 29.68 -24.04 14.68
C ARG A 543 29.51 -22.63 14.06
N GLN A 544 29.70 -21.57 14.84
CA GLN A 544 29.73 -20.19 14.31
C GLN A 544 31.03 -19.93 13.54
N GLN A 545 32.12 -20.59 13.94
CA GLN A 545 33.37 -20.58 13.16
C GLN A 545 33.15 -21.26 11.80
N THR A 546 32.38 -22.36 11.74
CA THR A 546 32.03 -23.07 10.49
C THR A 546 31.34 -22.17 9.46
N LEU A 547 30.30 -21.42 9.85
CA LEU A 547 29.61 -20.53 8.91
C LEU A 547 30.46 -19.30 8.54
N ARG A 548 31.11 -18.66 9.53
CA ARG A 548 31.97 -17.49 9.30
C ARG A 548 33.15 -17.85 8.38
N ALA A 549 33.76 -19.03 8.54
CA ALA A 549 34.82 -19.52 7.66
C ALA A 549 34.39 -19.65 6.19
N VAL A 550 33.15 -20.04 5.93
CA VAL A 550 32.60 -20.20 4.58
C VAL A 550 32.26 -18.84 3.95
N VAL A 551 31.83 -17.87 4.75
CA VAL A 551 31.64 -16.47 4.31
C VAL A 551 32.99 -15.77 4.10
N ASP A 552 33.94 -15.89 5.04
CA ASP A 552 35.34 -15.42 4.91
C ASP A 552 36.00 -16.02 3.65
N TRP A 553 35.82 -17.32 3.40
CA TRP A 553 36.33 -17.96 2.18
C TRP A 553 35.62 -17.47 0.91
N SER A 554 34.30 -17.25 0.97
CA SER A 554 33.53 -16.68 -0.13
C SER A 554 33.97 -15.25 -0.47
N TRP A 555 34.32 -14.48 0.56
CA TRP A 555 34.85 -13.11 0.50
C TRP A 555 36.29 -13.06 -0.04
N ASP A 556 37.15 -13.98 0.39
CA ASP A 556 38.53 -14.09 -0.08
C ASP A 556 38.63 -14.49 -1.57
N LEU A 557 37.58 -15.11 -2.12
CA LEU A 557 37.44 -15.44 -3.54
C LEU A 557 36.90 -14.31 -4.43
N LEU A 558 36.48 -13.19 -3.84
CA LEU A 558 36.11 -11.98 -4.58
C LEU A 558 37.36 -11.17 -4.94
N ASP A 559 37.31 -10.44 -6.05
CA ASP A 559 38.28 -9.37 -6.30
C ASP A 559 37.92 -8.10 -5.50
N ASP A 560 38.81 -7.12 -5.47
CA ASP A 560 38.64 -5.93 -4.63
C ASP A 560 37.52 -4.99 -5.12
N ARG A 561 37.11 -5.07 -6.38
CA ARG A 561 35.96 -4.32 -6.92
C ARG A 561 34.66 -4.97 -6.46
N GLU A 562 34.56 -6.30 -6.58
CA GLU A 562 33.44 -7.09 -6.09
C GLU A 562 33.24 -6.95 -4.57
N ARG A 563 34.33 -6.97 -3.79
CA ARG A 563 34.30 -6.69 -2.34
C ARG A 563 33.77 -5.30 -2.02
N THR A 564 34.07 -4.31 -2.87
CA THR A 564 33.64 -2.92 -2.69
C THR A 564 32.15 -2.75 -3.01
N VAL A 565 31.65 -3.32 -4.12
CA VAL A 565 30.21 -3.39 -4.40
C VAL A 565 29.47 -4.11 -3.28
N LEU A 566 29.94 -5.29 -2.87
CA LEU A 566 29.26 -6.09 -1.83
C LEU A 566 29.20 -5.36 -0.48
N ARG A 567 30.24 -4.59 -0.09
CA ARG A 567 30.19 -3.73 1.10
C ARG A 567 29.19 -2.59 0.95
N ARG A 568 29.22 -1.87 -0.18
CA ARG A 568 28.37 -0.69 -0.40
C ARG A 568 26.88 -1.05 -0.52
N LEU A 569 26.56 -2.25 -1.02
CA LEU A 569 25.18 -2.77 -1.03
C LEU A 569 24.57 -3.00 0.36
N SER A 570 25.36 -3.05 1.44
CA SER A 570 24.81 -3.28 2.79
C SER A 570 24.18 -2.02 3.41
N VAL A 571 24.17 -0.88 2.71
CA VAL A 571 23.54 0.36 3.22
C VAL A 571 22.06 0.48 2.87
N PHE A 572 21.56 -0.33 1.94
CA PHE A 572 20.13 -0.38 1.59
C PHE A 572 19.36 -1.18 2.64
N ALA A 573 18.24 -0.64 3.12
CA ALA A 573 17.33 -1.36 4.02
C ALA A 573 16.37 -2.26 3.25
N GLY A 574 15.94 -1.81 2.06
CA GLY A 574 15.23 -2.64 1.10
C GLY A 574 16.18 -3.33 0.11
N GLY A 575 15.59 -3.94 -0.92
CA GLY A 575 16.32 -4.13 -2.18
C GLY A 575 16.55 -2.79 -2.90
N CYS A 576 17.42 -2.80 -3.90
CA CYS A 576 17.68 -1.66 -4.78
C CYS A 576 17.43 -2.05 -6.24
N ASP A 577 17.13 -1.06 -7.10
CA ASP A 577 17.23 -1.25 -8.55
C ASP A 577 18.69 -1.06 -9.02
N LEU A 578 18.92 -1.13 -10.33
CA LEU A 578 20.26 -0.95 -10.89
C LEU A 578 20.77 0.49 -10.73
N ALA A 579 19.93 1.50 -10.95
CA ALA A 579 20.34 2.91 -10.91
C ALA A 579 20.73 3.37 -9.48
N ALA A 580 20.02 2.88 -8.47
CA ALA A 580 20.37 3.06 -7.07
C ALA A 580 21.69 2.36 -6.72
N ALA A 581 21.87 1.12 -7.19
CA ALA A 581 23.12 0.39 -6.99
C ALA A 581 24.31 1.09 -7.66
N GLU A 582 24.16 1.62 -8.88
CA GLU A 582 25.16 2.40 -9.61
C GLU A 582 25.53 3.69 -8.85
N ALA A 583 24.53 4.46 -8.41
CA ALA A 583 24.74 5.71 -7.66
C ALA A 583 25.48 5.51 -6.32
N VAL A 584 25.19 4.42 -5.60
CA VAL A 584 25.79 4.14 -4.28
C VAL A 584 27.12 3.39 -4.40
N CYS A 585 27.20 2.40 -5.29
CA CYS A 585 28.41 1.59 -5.43
C CYS A 585 29.50 2.30 -6.24
N GLY A 586 29.14 3.18 -7.18
CA GLY A 586 30.06 4.00 -7.96
C GLY A 586 30.52 5.30 -7.28
N ALA A 587 30.04 5.61 -6.08
CA ALA A 587 30.37 6.86 -5.39
C ALA A 587 31.86 6.99 -5.04
N ALA A 588 32.50 8.06 -5.50
CA ALA A 588 33.87 8.41 -5.13
C ALA A 588 33.99 8.71 -3.63
N ALA A 589 35.07 8.24 -2.99
CA ALA A 589 35.38 8.61 -1.61
C ALA A 589 35.95 10.03 -1.53
N ARG A 590 35.08 11.05 -1.59
CA ARG A 590 35.52 12.44 -1.36
C ARG A 590 35.95 12.63 0.10
N PRO A 591 37.12 13.24 0.37
CA PRO A 591 37.58 13.45 1.73
C PRO A 591 36.64 14.40 2.47
N ALA A 592 36.23 13.99 3.67
CA ALA A 592 35.33 14.77 4.52
C ALA A 592 36.04 15.99 5.12
N GLY A 593 36.03 17.12 4.41
CA GLY A 593 36.48 18.40 4.94
C GLY A 593 36.73 19.47 3.89
N GLY A 594 35.88 20.50 3.86
CA GLY A 594 36.13 21.73 3.10
C GLY A 594 34.91 22.29 2.39
N ALA A 595 34.25 23.28 3.00
CA ALA A 595 33.31 24.14 2.29
C ALA A 595 34.11 25.12 1.41
N GLU A 596 34.52 24.69 0.21
CA GLU A 596 35.13 25.59 -0.77
C GLU A 596 34.07 26.38 -1.56
N LYS A 597 34.26 27.69 -1.63
CA LYS A 597 33.44 28.57 -2.47
C LYS A 597 33.66 28.22 -3.95
N PRO A 598 32.61 28.17 -4.79
CA PRO A 598 32.79 27.97 -6.23
C PRO A 598 33.59 29.14 -6.82
N ALA A 599 34.75 28.83 -7.40
CA ALA A 599 35.53 29.79 -8.17
C ALA A 599 34.83 30.06 -9.51
N GLY A 600 34.47 31.33 -9.75
CA GLY A 600 33.80 31.70 -10.99
C GLY A 600 34.75 31.84 -12.17
N ALA A 601 34.43 31.17 -13.28
CA ALA A 601 34.85 31.56 -14.63
C ALA A 601 33.85 31.02 -15.66
N ALA A 602 33.08 31.90 -16.30
CA ALA A 602 32.22 31.53 -17.41
C ALA A 602 33.00 31.54 -18.73
N GLU A 603 33.15 30.39 -19.37
CA GLU A 603 33.55 30.34 -20.79
C GLU A 603 32.33 30.55 -21.70
N LYS A 604 32.46 31.50 -22.62
CA LYS A 604 31.47 31.75 -23.68
C LYS A 604 31.63 30.75 -24.82
N PRO A 605 30.55 30.14 -25.32
CA PRO A 605 30.37 29.90 -26.73
C PRO A 605 29.75 31.13 -27.41
N ALA A 606 30.10 31.37 -28.67
CA ALA A 606 29.55 32.45 -29.48
C ALA A 606 28.58 31.89 -30.54
N GLY A 607 27.51 32.64 -30.87
CA GLY A 607 26.86 32.52 -32.18
C GLY A 607 25.33 32.46 -32.22
N GLY A 608 24.68 33.63 -32.29
CA GLY A 608 23.57 33.91 -33.24
C GLY A 608 22.18 33.32 -33.02
N GLY A 609 21.17 34.19 -32.83
CA GLY A 609 19.74 33.86 -32.91
C GLY A 609 18.84 34.99 -32.39
N GLU A 610 17.98 35.56 -33.23
CA GLU A 610 17.25 36.83 -33.06
C GLU A 610 16.11 36.84 -32.00
N ALA A 611 16.07 37.90 -31.16
CA ALA A 611 14.94 38.78 -30.71
C ALA A 611 13.54 38.21 -30.31
N PRO A 612 12.59 39.01 -29.73
CA PRO A 612 12.61 40.36 -29.11
C PRO A 612 12.30 40.33 -27.57
N VAL A 613 12.71 41.26 -26.70
CA VAL A 613 12.47 42.73 -26.51
C VAL A 613 11.05 43.13 -26.06
N GLY A 614 10.97 43.63 -24.81
CA GLY A 614 9.83 44.32 -24.16
C GLY A 614 9.71 43.92 -22.67
N VAL A 615 9.48 44.80 -21.67
CA VAL A 615 9.06 46.21 -21.65
C VAL A 615 9.55 46.96 -20.37
N ALA A 616 9.90 48.23 -20.55
CA ALA A 616 9.93 49.38 -19.60
C ALA A 616 10.78 49.43 -18.31
N GLU A 617 11.45 50.57 -18.19
CA GLU A 617 12.21 51.11 -17.06
C GLU A 617 11.31 51.61 -15.90
N ARG A 618 11.87 51.74 -14.69
CA ARG A 618 11.40 52.67 -13.63
C ARG A 618 12.50 53.69 -13.30
N PRO A 619 12.16 54.92 -12.86
CA PRO A 619 13.09 56.05 -12.81
C PRO A 619 13.99 56.08 -11.57
N ALA A 620 15.04 56.90 -11.65
CA ALA A 620 16.10 57.03 -10.65
C ALA A 620 15.91 58.19 -9.65
N GLY A 621 16.63 58.09 -8.51
CA GLY A 621 16.88 59.17 -7.55
C GLY A 621 16.50 58.80 -6.10
N GLY A 622 17.35 58.98 -5.07
CA GLY A 622 18.74 59.44 -5.05
C GLY A 622 19.24 59.71 -3.62
N GLY A 623 20.57 59.71 -3.41
CA GLY A 623 21.23 60.01 -2.13
C GLY A 623 21.19 58.87 -1.09
N GLU A 624 22.14 58.74 -0.15
CA GLU A 624 23.49 59.32 -0.04
C GLU A 624 24.36 58.42 0.87
N ALA A 625 25.66 58.66 0.95
CA ALA A 625 26.68 57.82 1.63
C ALA A 625 26.65 57.98 3.20
N PRO A 626 27.49 57.33 4.06
CA PRO A 626 28.87 56.90 3.77
C PRO A 626 29.41 55.59 4.42
N VAL A 627 30.66 55.31 4.02
CA VAL A 627 31.55 54.21 4.39
C VAL A 627 32.19 54.40 5.79
N GLY A 628 32.49 53.29 6.47
CA GLY A 628 33.44 53.22 7.59
C GLY A 628 34.38 52.00 7.45
N VAL A 629 35.69 52.18 7.66
CA VAL A 629 36.76 51.17 7.50
C VAL A 629 37.60 51.10 8.79
N ALA A 630 38.38 50.01 8.94
CA ALA A 630 39.45 49.74 9.92
C ALA A 630 38.99 48.96 11.19
N GLU A 631 39.80 48.07 11.80
CA GLU A 631 41.08 47.44 11.44
C GLU A 631 41.27 46.19 12.34
N ARG A 632 42.20 45.27 12.02
CA ARG A 632 42.63 44.20 12.94
C ARG A 632 44.15 43.99 12.88
N PRO A 633 44.88 43.96 14.01
CA PRO A 633 46.32 43.75 14.04
C PRO A 633 46.71 42.26 14.17
N ALA A 634 47.97 41.98 13.83
CA ALA A 634 48.59 40.65 13.91
C ALA A 634 49.32 40.40 15.25
N GLY A 635 49.69 39.14 15.50
CA GLY A 635 50.59 38.74 16.58
C GLY A 635 51.09 37.30 16.39
N ALA A 636 52.41 37.09 16.38
CA ALA A 636 53.06 35.80 16.16
C ALA A 636 53.71 35.24 17.45
N GLY A 637 54.01 33.94 17.47
CA GLY A 637 54.78 33.27 18.54
C GLY A 637 55.23 31.87 18.11
N GLU A 638 56.47 31.50 18.45
CA GLU A 638 57.23 30.38 17.86
C GLU A 638 57.83 29.43 18.93
N VAL A 639 58.02 28.13 18.57
CA VAL A 639 59.14 27.23 19.01
C VAL A 639 59.08 26.68 20.47
N PRO A 640 59.68 25.50 20.87
CA PRO A 640 60.66 24.60 20.20
C PRO A 640 60.41 23.06 20.14
N VAL A 641 61.38 22.43 19.44
CA VAL A 641 61.66 21.03 19.00
C VAL A 641 62.19 20.02 20.05
N GLY A 642 62.01 18.70 19.80
CA GLY A 642 62.94 17.61 20.22
C GLY A 642 62.39 16.16 20.19
N VAL A 643 63.15 15.04 20.14
CA VAL A 643 64.55 14.69 19.72
C VAL A 643 64.68 13.15 19.42
N ALA A 644 65.13 12.73 18.22
CA ALA A 644 65.77 11.41 17.84
C ALA A 644 64.94 10.08 17.98
N GLU A 645 65.29 8.92 17.38
CA GLU A 645 66.43 8.49 16.53
C GLU A 645 66.06 7.37 15.49
N LYS A 646 67.02 7.08 14.59
CA LYS A 646 67.02 6.21 13.38
C LYS A 646 66.58 4.74 13.52
N ALA A 647 66.02 4.21 12.44
CA ALA A 647 66.55 3.02 11.75
C ALA A 647 66.28 3.12 10.23
N ALA A 648 67.21 2.70 9.37
CA ALA A 648 67.08 2.79 7.91
C ALA A 648 67.28 1.41 7.26
N GLY A 649 66.42 1.08 6.29
CA GLY A 649 66.50 -0.10 5.43
C GLY A 649 65.46 0.02 4.32
N ALA A 650 65.88 -0.20 3.06
CA ALA A 650 65.08 -0.08 1.84
C ALA A 650 63.72 -0.84 1.90
N SER A 651 62.67 -0.50 1.17
CA SER A 651 62.63 -0.05 -0.24
C SER A 651 61.29 0.60 -0.60
N GLU A 652 61.24 1.33 -1.74
CA GLU A 652 60.04 1.81 -2.46
C GLU A 652 59.19 2.91 -1.77
N GLU A 653 58.60 3.79 -2.59
CA GLU A 653 58.01 5.06 -2.15
C GLU A 653 56.53 4.91 -1.74
N PRO A 654 56.07 5.48 -0.61
CA PRO A 654 54.68 5.33 -0.17
C PRO A 654 53.65 6.09 -1.02
N ALA A 655 54.04 7.15 -1.72
CA ALA A 655 53.10 8.07 -2.39
C ALA A 655 52.42 7.44 -3.62
N GLU A 656 53.19 6.87 -4.55
CA GLU A 656 52.62 6.16 -5.72
C GLU A 656 51.78 4.93 -5.33
N VAL A 657 51.99 4.35 -4.14
CA VAL A 657 51.21 3.22 -3.65
C VAL A 657 49.87 3.70 -3.07
N VAL A 658 49.83 4.86 -2.41
CA VAL A 658 48.55 5.43 -1.92
C VAL A 658 47.70 5.93 -3.10
N GLU A 659 48.27 6.67 -4.06
CA GLU A 659 47.53 7.11 -5.26
C GLU A 659 46.99 5.90 -6.06
N ARG A 660 47.81 4.85 -6.27
CA ARG A 660 47.33 3.62 -6.94
C ARG A 660 46.26 2.86 -6.15
N VAL A 661 46.25 2.92 -4.82
CA VAL A 661 45.23 2.28 -3.98
C VAL A 661 43.94 3.11 -3.93
N GLU A 662 44.03 4.43 -4.09
CA GLU A 662 42.86 5.31 -4.24
C GLU A 662 42.22 5.17 -5.63
N GLU A 663 43.01 5.17 -6.72
CA GLU A 663 42.52 4.86 -8.09
C GLU A 663 41.89 3.46 -8.20
N GLN A 664 42.28 2.50 -7.35
CA GLN A 664 41.74 1.13 -7.34
C GLN A 664 40.45 0.97 -6.50
N ARG A 665 40.06 1.97 -5.70
CA ARG A 665 38.81 1.95 -4.91
C ARG A 665 37.62 2.56 -5.64
N GLU A 666 37.86 3.37 -6.66
CA GLU A 666 36.79 3.99 -7.43
C GLU A 666 36.19 2.97 -8.41
N ILE A 667 34.87 2.80 -8.34
CA ILE A 667 34.13 1.94 -9.26
C ILE A 667 33.42 2.84 -10.25
N ASP A 668 33.76 2.71 -11.53
CA ASP A 668 32.98 3.30 -12.60
C ASP A 668 31.52 2.78 -12.51
N PRO A 669 30.51 3.66 -12.44
CA PRO A 669 29.10 3.27 -12.44
C PRO A 669 28.75 2.26 -13.54
N ASP A 670 29.32 2.39 -14.75
CA ASP A 670 29.03 1.50 -15.89
C ASP A 670 29.48 0.04 -15.63
N ASP A 671 30.43 -0.19 -14.72
CA ASP A 671 30.91 -1.53 -14.34
C ASP A 671 30.04 -2.20 -13.23
N VAL A 672 29.19 -1.44 -12.52
CA VAL A 672 28.41 -1.96 -11.38
C VAL A 672 27.44 -3.06 -11.82
N ALA A 673 26.82 -2.93 -13.00
CA ALA A 673 25.93 -3.95 -13.55
C ALA A 673 26.63 -5.31 -13.76
N ALA A 674 27.88 -5.29 -14.23
CA ALA A 674 28.68 -6.51 -14.44
C ALA A 674 29.11 -7.14 -13.11
N LEU A 675 29.50 -6.30 -12.13
CA LEU A 675 29.88 -6.74 -10.78
C LEU A 675 28.68 -7.34 -10.02
N LEU A 676 27.49 -6.74 -10.13
CA LEU A 676 26.23 -7.30 -9.62
C LEU A 676 25.94 -8.68 -10.25
N GLY A 677 26.08 -8.80 -11.57
CA GLY A 677 25.92 -10.08 -12.27
C GLY A 677 26.85 -11.16 -11.72
N SER A 678 28.13 -10.82 -11.49
CA SER A 678 29.10 -11.74 -10.87
C SER A 678 28.75 -12.11 -9.42
N LEU A 679 28.29 -11.16 -8.61
CA LEU A 679 27.86 -11.42 -7.22
C LEU A 679 26.60 -12.29 -7.14
N VAL A 680 25.68 -12.17 -8.12
CA VAL A 680 24.52 -13.05 -8.29
C VAL A 680 24.96 -14.46 -8.71
N ASP A 681 25.88 -14.58 -9.68
CA ASP A 681 26.47 -15.86 -10.10
C ASP A 681 27.29 -16.56 -9.00
N LYS A 682 27.76 -15.80 -8.01
CA LYS A 682 28.45 -16.27 -6.79
C LYS A 682 27.51 -16.45 -5.60
N SER A 683 26.20 -16.24 -5.79
CA SER A 683 25.13 -16.40 -4.79
C SER A 683 25.28 -15.55 -3.52
N LEU A 684 25.90 -14.38 -3.63
CA LEU A 684 26.03 -13.39 -2.54
C LEU A 684 24.97 -12.28 -2.63
N VAL A 685 24.40 -12.07 -3.82
CA VAL A 685 23.27 -11.18 -4.10
C VAL A 685 22.17 -11.99 -4.77
N VAL A 686 20.92 -11.70 -4.45
CA VAL A 686 19.73 -12.23 -5.11
C VAL A 686 19.17 -11.17 -6.05
N ALA A 687 18.88 -11.55 -7.29
CA ALA A 687 18.17 -10.71 -8.26
C ALA A 687 16.76 -11.26 -8.50
N SER A 688 15.76 -10.39 -8.49
CA SER A 688 14.35 -10.74 -8.71
C SER A 688 13.64 -9.70 -9.57
N PRO A 689 12.78 -10.11 -10.53
CA PRO A 689 12.01 -9.17 -11.33
C PRO A 689 10.94 -8.46 -10.50
N SER A 690 10.77 -7.16 -10.69
CA SER A 690 9.63 -6.36 -10.21
C SER A 690 8.44 -6.43 -11.18
N GLY A 691 7.27 -5.94 -10.76
CA GLY A 691 6.02 -6.05 -11.53
C GLY A 691 6.01 -5.27 -12.86
N ASP A 692 6.93 -4.32 -13.02
CA ASP A 692 7.20 -3.56 -14.25
C ASP A 692 8.21 -4.25 -15.20
N GLY A 693 8.83 -5.35 -14.76
CA GLY A 693 9.85 -6.08 -15.50
C GLY A 693 11.30 -5.61 -15.27
N ALA A 694 11.53 -4.61 -14.41
CA ALA A 694 12.87 -4.26 -13.96
C ALA A 694 13.45 -5.34 -13.02
N MET A 695 14.74 -5.27 -12.69
CA MET A 695 15.41 -6.18 -11.75
C MET A 695 15.74 -5.45 -10.45
N ARG A 696 15.36 -6.06 -9.32
CA ARG A 696 15.77 -5.59 -7.98
C ARG A 696 16.79 -6.55 -7.37
N TYR A 697 17.80 -5.99 -6.71
CA TYR A 697 18.94 -6.69 -6.10
C TYR A 697 18.86 -6.59 -4.58
N ARG A 698 19.13 -7.69 -3.87
CA ARG A 698 19.14 -7.74 -2.39
C ARG A 698 20.19 -8.72 -1.88
N GLN A 699 20.85 -8.39 -0.77
CA GLN A 699 21.78 -9.30 -0.10
C GLN A 699 21.03 -10.35 0.74
N LEU A 700 21.64 -11.52 0.94
CA LEU A 700 21.18 -12.43 1.99
C LEU A 700 21.61 -11.86 3.35
N GLU A 701 20.72 -11.87 4.34
CA GLU A 701 20.89 -11.28 5.68
C GLU A 701 22.29 -11.49 6.29
N THR A 702 22.74 -12.74 6.46
CA THR A 702 24.06 -13.05 7.04
C THR A 702 25.24 -12.60 6.17
N VAL A 703 25.04 -12.41 4.86
CA VAL A 703 26.03 -11.80 3.95
C VAL A 703 26.02 -10.28 4.11
N GLY A 704 24.85 -9.67 4.30
CA GLY A 704 24.67 -8.24 4.56
C GLY A 704 25.28 -7.80 5.89
N GLU A 705 25.01 -8.52 7.00
CA GLU A 705 25.66 -8.29 8.31
C GLU A 705 27.19 -8.31 8.20
N TYR A 706 27.72 -9.33 7.52
CA TYR A 706 29.16 -9.48 7.31
C TYR A 706 29.72 -8.35 6.42
N ALA A 707 29.03 -8.02 5.33
CA ALA A 707 29.40 -6.93 4.43
C ALA A 707 29.38 -5.56 5.13
N ALA A 708 28.40 -5.31 6.01
CA ALA A 708 28.30 -4.09 6.81
C ALA A 708 29.47 -3.96 7.79
N GLY A 709 29.90 -5.06 8.45
CA GLY A 709 31.11 -5.08 9.27
C GLY A 709 32.39 -4.87 8.44
N ARG A 710 32.46 -5.43 7.23
CA ARG A 710 33.58 -5.17 6.29
C ARG A 710 33.56 -3.75 5.71
N LEU A 711 32.41 -3.07 5.67
CA LEU A 711 32.27 -1.67 5.29
C LEU A 711 32.82 -0.73 6.39
N ASP A 712 32.60 -1.07 7.66
CA ASP A 712 33.23 -0.39 8.81
C ASP A 712 34.75 -0.56 8.81
N GLU A 713 35.25 -1.78 8.66
CA GLU A 713 36.69 -2.08 8.56
C GLU A 713 37.39 -1.35 7.40
N ALA A 714 36.63 -0.97 6.36
CA ALA A 714 37.14 -0.26 5.18
C ALA A 714 37.30 1.26 5.37
N GLY A 715 36.55 1.83 6.32
CA GLY A 715 36.33 3.27 6.45
C GLY A 715 35.32 3.88 5.45
N ASP A 716 34.69 3.07 4.60
CA ASP A 716 33.89 3.56 3.46
C ASP A 716 32.40 3.82 3.82
N ARG A 717 31.94 3.51 5.05
CA ARG A 717 30.52 3.60 5.44
C ARG A 717 29.93 4.98 5.19
N THR A 718 30.57 6.05 5.70
CA THR A 718 30.05 7.43 5.58
C THR A 718 29.84 7.85 4.12
N VAL A 719 30.71 7.42 3.21
CA VAL A 719 30.60 7.72 1.77
C VAL A 719 29.40 7.00 1.17
N ALA A 720 29.25 5.70 1.45
CA ALA A 720 28.16 4.88 0.93
C ALA A 720 26.78 5.31 1.49
N GLU A 721 26.70 5.62 2.77
CA GLU A 721 25.47 6.10 3.41
C GLU A 721 25.06 7.48 2.93
N TYR A 722 26.02 8.40 2.70
CA TYR A 722 25.72 9.70 2.12
C TYR A 722 25.30 9.59 0.65
N ALA A 723 25.94 8.73 -0.15
CA ALA A 723 25.52 8.47 -1.53
C ALA A 723 24.09 7.89 -1.61
N HIS A 724 23.76 6.95 -0.73
CA HIS A 724 22.39 6.41 -0.59
C HIS A 724 21.39 7.52 -0.21
N LEU A 725 21.71 8.33 0.79
CA LEU A 725 20.87 9.45 1.23
C LEU A 725 20.61 10.43 0.08
N VAL A 726 21.65 10.85 -0.66
CA VAL A 726 21.52 11.77 -1.79
C VAL A 726 20.68 11.15 -2.91
N HIS A 727 20.89 9.86 -3.23
CA HIS A 727 20.09 9.17 -4.24
C HIS A 727 18.60 9.16 -3.88
N TYR A 728 18.22 8.68 -2.70
CA TYR A 728 16.81 8.60 -2.31
C TYR A 728 16.17 9.95 -2.02
N ARG A 729 16.94 10.97 -1.61
CA ARG A 729 16.49 12.35 -1.58
C ARG A 729 16.17 12.88 -2.97
N GLU A 730 16.98 12.59 -3.99
CA GLU A 730 16.65 12.95 -5.37
C GLU A 730 15.44 12.18 -5.91
N VAL A 731 15.27 10.90 -5.55
CA VAL A 731 14.05 10.13 -5.87
C VAL A 731 12.81 10.82 -5.31
N ALA A 732 12.81 11.21 -4.03
CA ALA A 732 11.70 11.95 -3.44
C ALA A 732 11.48 13.31 -4.14
N ARG A 733 12.54 14.12 -4.22
CA ARG A 733 12.51 15.50 -4.72
C ARG A 733 12.03 15.61 -6.18
N THR A 734 12.44 14.66 -7.04
CA THR A 734 12.04 14.64 -8.46
C THR A 734 10.70 13.95 -8.71
N THR A 735 10.22 13.16 -7.74
CA THR A 735 8.90 12.51 -7.80
C THR A 735 7.78 13.39 -7.25
N GLU A 736 8.06 14.26 -6.27
CA GLU A 736 7.07 15.16 -5.65
C GLU A 736 6.22 15.95 -6.67
N PRO A 737 6.78 16.61 -7.71
CA PRO A 737 5.98 17.37 -8.66
C PRO A 737 5.08 16.48 -9.53
N ARG A 738 5.41 15.18 -9.66
CA ARG A 738 4.63 14.20 -10.44
C ARG A 738 3.40 13.69 -9.70
N LEU A 739 3.28 13.97 -8.40
CA LEU A 739 2.09 13.69 -7.58
C LEU A 739 0.90 14.64 -7.88
N ARG A 740 1.05 15.59 -8.81
CA ARG A 740 0.05 16.62 -9.15
C ARG A 740 -0.21 16.67 -10.66
N GLY A 741 -0.79 15.60 -11.20
CA GLY A 741 -1.10 15.47 -12.64
C GLY A 741 -1.04 14.02 -13.13
N PRO A 742 -0.87 13.75 -14.44
CA PRO A 742 -1.14 12.44 -15.03
C PRO A 742 -0.14 11.34 -14.63
N GLY A 743 0.94 11.71 -13.93
CA GLY A 743 1.94 10.79 -13.37
C GLY A 743 1.64 10.32 -11.95
N GLN A 744 0.55 10.78 -11.33
CA GLN A 744 0.27 10.66 -9.89
C GLN A 744 0.29 9.20 -9.39
N LEU A 745 -0.43 8.28 -10.04
CA LEU A 745 -0.43 6.85 -9.66
C LEU A 745 0.96 6.22 -9.71
N ALA A 746 1.73 6.50 -10.78
CA ALA A 746 3.09 5.98 -10.92
C ALA A 746 4.08 6.62 -9.92
N ALA A 747 3.85 7.87 -9.52
CA ALA A 747 4.63 8.56 -8.51
C ALA A 747 4.35 8.01 -7.10
N VAL A 748 3.07 7.76 -6.76
CA VAL A 748 2.68 7.09 -5.50
C VAL A 748 3.29 5.69 -5.42
N ALA A 749 3.14 4.87 -6.47
CA ALA A 749 3.68 3.52 -6.49
C ALA A 749 5.21 3.47 -6.37
N LEU A 750 5.93 4.46 -6.90
CA LEU A 750 7.40 4.56 -6.75
C LEU A 750 7.80 4.92 -5.31
N LEU A 751 7.14 5.89 -4.69
CA LEU A 751 7.43 6.28 -3.30
C LEU A 751 7.07 5.17 -2.31
N GLU A 752 6.01 4.41 -2.58
CA GLU A 752 5.62 3.22 -1.82
C GLU A 752 6.64 2.08 -1.96
N LEU A 753 7.13 1.81 -3.18
CA LEU A 753 8.14 0.78 -3.47
C LEU A 753 9.50 1.06 -2.80
N GLU A 754 9.87 2.34 -2.66
CA GLU A 754 11.14 2.77 -2.07
C GLU A 754 11.01 3.27 -0.62
N TYR A 755 9.84 3.13 0.02
CA TYR A 755 9.53 3.80 1.29
C TYR A 755 10.53 3.47 2.42
N GLU A 756 10.97 2.22 2.53
CA GLU A 756 11.97 1.81 3.53
C GLU A 756 13.36 2.44 3.29
N ASN A 757 13.75 2.62 2.02
CA ASN A 757 15.00 3.28 1.67
C ASN A 757 14.89 4.81 1.92
N LEU A 758 13.73 5.41 1.64
CA LEU A 758 13.42 6.81 1.96
C LEU A 758 13.45 7.07 3.47
N ARG A 759 12.78 6.23 4.26
CA ARG A 759 12.79 6.27 5.74
C ARG A 759 14.20 6.11 6.31
N THR A 760 15.01 5.24 5.71
CA THR A 760 16.42 5.04 6.09
C THR A 760 17.30 6.25 5.75
N ALA A 761 17.10 6.88 4.58
CA ALA A 761 17.78 8.12 4.21
C ALA A 761 17.44 9.27 5.18
N LEU A 762 16.17 9.39 5.58
CA LEU A 762 15.68 10.40 6.50
C LEU A 762 16.20 10.20 7.93
N HIS A 763 16.20 8.95 8.44
CA HIS A 763 16.83 8.61 9.72
C HIS A 763 18.33 8.96 9.73
N ARG A 764 19.07 8.64 8.65
CA ARG A 764 20.48 9.03 8.49
C ARG A 764 20.67 10.54 8.51
N ALA A 765 19.84 11.29 7.77
CA ALA A 765 19.93 12.75 7.71
C ALA A 765 19.78 13.38 9.10
N VAL A 766 18.78 12.96 9.87
CA VAL A 766 18.54 13.42 11.24
C VAL A 766 19.68 12.98 12.17
N HIS A 767 20.05 11.69 12.20
CA HIS A 767 21.06 11.15 13.10
C HIS A 767 22.46 11.76 12.89
N THR A 768 22.83 12.08 11.64
CA THR A 768 24.12 12.69 11.29
C THR A 768 24.09 14.23 11.38
N GLY A 769 22.95 14.85 11.65
CA GLY A 769 22.84 16.32 11.74
C GLY A 769 22.83 17.05 10.40
N LEU A 770 22.49 16.37 9.29
CA LEU A 770 22.45 16.91 7.94
C LEU A 770 21.14 17.68 7.69
N GLU A 771 20.98 18.82 8.36
CA GLU A 771 19.77 19.66 8.38
C GLU A 771 19.11 19.81 7.00
N GLN A 772 19.85 20.30 6.00
CA GLN A 772 19.27 20.63 4.69
C GLN A 772 18.77 19.40 3.91
N GLU A 773 19.37 18.23 4.15
CA GLU A 773 18.94 16.97 3.57
C GLU A 773 17.63 16.49 4.21
N ALA A 774 17.53 16.59 5.54
CA ALA A 774 16.32 16.28 6.28
C ALA A 774 15.17 17.22 5.90
N LEU A 775 15.41 18.54 5.83
CA LEU A 775 14.43 19.52 5.37
C LEU A 775 13.95 19.20 3.94
N CYS A 776 14.86 18.89 3.01
CA CYS A 776 14.51 18.56 1.62
C CYS A 776 13.66 17.28 1.53
N LEU A 777 14.02 16.23 2.26
CA LEU A 777 13.25 14.98 2.33
C LEU A 777 11.85 15.18 2.92
N VAL A 778 11.73 15.83 4.08
CA VAL A 778 10.43 16.11 4.73
C VAL A 778 9.51 16.90 3.80
N LEU A 779 10.03 17.97 3.17
CA LEU A 779 9.23 18.79 2.25
C LEU A 779 8.86 18.05 0.96
N SER A 780 9.69 17.09 0.51
CA SER A 780 9.40 16.25 -0.66
C SER A 780 8.38 15.14 -0.37
N LEU A 781 8.30 14.67 0.88
CA LEU A 781 7.42 13.57 1.29
C LEU A 781 6.10 14.03 1.92
N ALA A 782 6.01 15.28 2.40
CA ALA A 782 4.82 15.83 3.05
C ALA A 782 3.51 15.59 2.27
N TRP A 783 3.54 15.79 0.95
CA TRP A 783 2.36 15.58 0.10
C TRP A 783 2.01 14.09 -0.07
N TYR A 784 3.01 13.20 -0.18
CA TYR A 784 2.79 11.75 -0.22
C TYR A 784 2.19 11.23 1.09
N TRP A 785 2.71 11.70 2.23
CA TRP A 785 2.17 11.36 3.55
C TRP A 785 0.72 11.82 3.70
N GLN A 786 0.34 12.98 3.14
CA GLN A 786 -1.04 13.46 3.13
C GLN A 786 -1.96 12.57 2.27
N ILE A 787 -1.55 12.19 1.04
CA ILE A 787 -2.35 11.30 0.17
C ILE A 787 -2.57 9.92 0.82
N ARG A 788 -1.58 9.40 1.55
CA ARG A 788 -1.61 8.06 2.15
C ARG A 788 -2.01 8.04 3.64
N ASP A 789 -2.50 9.15 4.18
CA ASP A 789 -2.91 9.33 5.59
C ASP A 789 -1.81 8.97 6.64
N LEU A 790 -0.54 9.09 6.26
CA LEU A 790 0.64 8.78 7.09
C LEU A 790 0.97 9.94 8.06
N ARG A 791 -0.04 10.45 8.78
CA ARG A 791 0.07 11.67 9.62
C ARG A 791 1.13 11.54 10.73
N THR A 792 1.29 10.35 11.31
CA THR A 792 2.32 10.10 12.35
C THR A 792 3.74 10.28 11.81
N GLU A 793 4.01 9.84 10.57
CA GLU A 793 5.31 10.04 9.91
C GLU A 793 5.54 11.54 9.63
N ALA A 794 4.52 12.22 9.08
CA ALA A 794 4.58 13.65 8.84
C ALA A 794 4.88 14.46 10.11
N LYS A 795 4.20 14.16 11.23
CA LYS A 795 4.45 14.77 12.54
C LYS A 795 5.87 14.48 13.03
N HIS A 796 6.25 13.20 13.13
CA HIS A 796 7.52 12.77 13.71
C HIS A 796 8.72 13.37 12.97
N TRP A 797 8.73 13.27 11.65
CA TRP A 797 9.86 13.75 10.85
C TRP A 797 9.93 15.27 10.72
N SER A 798 8.78 15.96 10.72
CA SER A 798 8.77 17.43 10.74
C SER A 798 9.24 17.99 12.07
N GLU A 799 8.90 17.36 13.20
CA GLU A 799 9.45 17.71 14.52
C GLU A 799 10.96 17.47 14.55
N ALA A 800 11.40 16.26 14.16
CA ALA A 800 12.81 15.89 14.16
C ALA A 800 13.65 16.86 13.32
N ALA A 801 13.25 17.15 12.06
CA ALA A 801 13.95 18.08 11.20
C ALA A 801 13.87 19.54 11.70
N GLY A 802 12.74 19.97 12.27
CA GLY A 802 12.56 21.31 12.82
C GLY A 802 13.48 21.60 14.02
N THR A 803 13.79 20.59 14.85
CA THR A 803 14.71 20.75 16.00
C THR A 803 16.20 20.82 15.64
N MET A 804 16.58 20.50 14.40
CA MET A 804 17.98 20.56 13.94
C MET A 804 18.48 22.00 13.71
N GLY A 805 17.56 22.93 13.47
CA GLY A 805 17.85 24.32 13.09
C GLY A 805 17.35 25.35 14.12
N PRO A 806 17.61 26.65 13.87
CA PRO A 806 16.95 27.74 14.60
C PRO A 806 15.46 27.80 14.26
N ASP A 807 14.62 27.84 15.30
CA ASP A 807 13.17 28.05 15.19
C ASP A 807 12.85 29.42 14.54
N PRO A 808 12.28 29.44 13.32
CA PRO A 808 12.03 30.68 12.57
C PRO A 808 10.82 31.47 13.08
N PHE A 809 10.02 30.90 13.99
CA PHE A 809 8.86 31.56 14.61
C PHE A 809 9.13 31.99 16.05
N LYS A 810 10.39 31.94 16.52
CA LYS A 810 10.78 32.44 17.83
C LYS A 810 10.93 33.97 17.81
N PRO A 811 10.20 34.74 18.66
CA PRO A 811 10.31 36.19 18.66
C PRO A 811 11.72 36.72 19.02
N PRO A 812 12.18 37.82 18.39
CA PRO A 812 11.59 38.49 17.24
C PRO A 812 11.81 37.66 15.94
N ALA A 813 10.72 37.39 15.22
CA ALA A 813 10.77 36.66 13.95
C ALA A 813 10.83 37.62 12.75
N ASP A 814 11.63 37.28 11.74
CA ASP A 814 11.77 38.08 10.52
C ASP A 814 10.59 37.83 9.55
N PRO A 815 9.98 38.87 8.96
CA PRO A 815 8.94 38.71 7.94
C PRO A 815 9.43 37.94 6.70
N ALA A 816 8.58 37.08 6.14
CA ALA A 816 8.91 36.29 4.97
C ALA A 816 9.13 37.19 3.71
N PRO A 817 10.27 37.04 3.00
CA PRO A 817 10.47 37.68 1.70
C PRO A 817 9.63 36.98 0.62
N PRO A 818 9.30 37.63 -0.51
CA PRO A 818 8.66 36.95 -1.64
C PRO A 818 9.63 35.99 -2.33
N LEU A 819 9.24 34.71 -2.45
CA LEU A 819 10.04 33.64 -3.06
C LEU A 819 9.26 32.97 -4.18
N TYR A 820 9.82 32.97 -5.40
CA TYR A 820 9.20 32.39 -6.61
C TYR A 820 9.70 30.96 -6.92
N GLU A 821 10.65 30.45 -6.13
CA GLU A 821 11.26 29.13 -6.23
C GLU A 821 10.81 28.30 -5.02
N ARG A 822 10.50 27.01 -5.20
CA ARG A 822 10.18 26.09 -4.09
C ARG A 822 11.44 25.62 -3.40
N CYS A 823 11.33 25.27 -2.12
CA CYS A 823 12.43 24.72 -1.32
C CYS A 823 13.01 23.39 -1.84
N ILE A 824 12.31 22.72 -2.77
CA ILE A 824 12.69 21.43 -3.36
C ILE A 824 13.07 21.53 -4.86
N ASP A 825 12.99 22.71 -5.50
CA ASP A 825 13.30 22.86 -6.93
C ASP A 825 14.78 22.57 -7.23
N ALA A 826 15.67 22.93 -6.29
CA ALA A 826 17.09 22.65 -6.34
C ALA A 826 17.52 21.68 -5.22
N PRO A 827 18.52 20.81 -5.47
CA PRO A 827 19.13 20.00 -4.44
C PRO A 827 19.92 20.86 -3.43
N PRO A 828 20.00 20.47 -2.14
CA PRO A 828 21.00 20.99 -1.21
C PRO A 828 22.44 21.03 -1.79
N PRO A 829 23.27 22.04 -1.44
CA PRO A 829 23.00 23.08 -0.45
C PRO A 829 22.07 24.21 -0.93
N MET A 830 21.13 24.59 -0.07
CA MET A 830 20.15 25.66 -0.31
C MET A 830 20.76 27.05 -0.14
N ARG A 831 20.19 28.04 -0.84
CA ARG A 831 20.45 29.47 -0.65
C ARG A 831 19.83 29.94 0.68
N ASP A 832 20.43 30.93 1.36
CA ASP A 832 20.06 31.31 2.75
C ASP A 832 18.57 31.67 2.93
N ASP A 833 17.96 32.32 1.94
CA ASP A 833 16.54 32.68 1.88
C ASP A 833 15.63 31.45 1.73
N ILE A 834 16.02 30.50 0.86
CA ILE A 834 15.34 29.22 0.66
C ILE A 834 15.48 28.33 1.90
N LEU A 835 16.64 28.31 2.55
CA LEU A 835 16.85 27.57 3.80
C LEU A 835 15.97 28.12 4.94
N ALA A 836 15.82 29.44 5.04
CA ALA A 836 14.91 30.06 5.99
C ALA A 836 13.43 29.70 5.72
N GLU A 837 13.03 29.62 4.45
CA GLU A 837 11.68 29.15 4.08
C GLU A 837 11.50 27.65 4.30
N ALA A 838 12.52 26.82 4.05
CA ALA A 838 12.46 25.38 4.30
C ALA A 838 12.25 25.08 5.80
N ARG A 839 12.93 25.82 6.69
CA ARG A 839 12.68 25.76 8.14
C ARG A 839 11.24 26.14 8.49
N ARG A 840 10.73 27.27 7.96
CA ARG A 840 9.33 27.68 8.19
C ARG A 840 8.35 26.60 7.69
N GLY A 841 8.59 26.08 6.49
CA GLY A 841 7.76 25.07 5.85
C GLY A 841 7.66 23.78 6.66
N VAL A 842 8.77 23.28 7.21
CA VAL A 842 8.75 22.08 8.07
C VAL A 842 7.97 22.33 9.36
N HIS A 843 8.10 23.49 10.00
CA HIS A 843 7.26 23.86 11.14
C HIS A 843 5.78 24.02 10.77
N LEU A 844 5.46 24.44 9.54
CA LEU A 844 4.08 24.49 9.03
C LEU A 844 3.50 23.10 8.73
N VAL A 845 4.31 22.15 8.25
CA VAL A 845 3.90 20.72 8.11
C VAL A 845 3.62 20.11 9.49
N HIS A 846 4.47 20.38 10.48
CA HIS A 846 4.25 19.96 11.86
C HIS A 846 2.93 20.54 12.40
N LEU A 847 2.72 21.85 12.21
CA LEU A 847 1.47 22.55 12.56
C LEU A 847 0.24 21.87 11.94
N SER A 848 0.23 21.62 10.64
CA SER A 848 -0.92 20.98 9.98
C SER A 848 -1.15 19.52 10.43
N SER A 849 -0.10 18.83 10.86
CA SER A 849 -0.18 17.42 11.30
C SER A 849 -0.83 17.25 12.67
N ASP A 850 -0.85 18.30 13.50
CA ASP A 850 -1.40 18.28 14.87
C ASP A 850 -2.86 18.76 14.98
N MET A 851 -3.52 19.04 13.85
CA MET A 851 -4.87 19.62 13.77
C MET A 851 -5.96 18.82 14.52
N GLU A 852 -5.70 17.55 14.87
CA GLU A 852 -6.63 16.66 15.59
C GLU A 852 -6.52 16.68 17.13
N VAL A 853 -5.55 17.35 17.77
CA VAL A 853 -5.45 17.34 19.24
C VAL A 853 -6.08 18.60 19.85
N VAL A 854 -7.15 18.43 20.64
CA VAL A 854 -7.72 19.55 21.42
C VAL A 854 -6.89 19.77 22.68
N SER A 855 -5.78 20.48 22.49
CA SER A 855 -5.53 21.71 23.24
C SER A 855 -4.52 22.60 22.51
N TRP A 856 -4.89 23.04 21.30
CA TRP A 856 -4.06 23.90 20.44
C TRP A 856 -3.50 25.15 21.15
N GLN A 857 -4.27 25.72 22.09
CA GLN A 857 -3.87 26.86 22.90
C GLN A 857 -2.85 26.51 24.01
N GLU A 858 -2.86 25.29 24.54
CA GLU A 858 -1.89 24.83 25.56
C GLU A 858 -0.65 24.16 24.95
N LEU A 859 -0.77 23.52 23.80
CA LEU A 859 0.31 22.80 23.11
C LEU A 859 1.25 23.74 22.31
N VAL A 860 0.68 24.62 21.48
CA VAL A 860 1.44 25.46 20.55
C VAL A 860 1.58 26.90 21.07
N GLY A 861 0.62 27.34 21.89
CA GLY A 861 0.59 28.65 22.52
C GLY A 861 0.07 29.75 21.58
N GLU A 862 -0.85 30.57 22.09
CA GLU A 862 -1.45 31.71 21.36
C GLU A 862 -0.38 32.67 20.78
N GLU A 863 0.75 32.84 21.48
CA GLU A 863 1.86 33.66 21.02
C GLU A 863 2.50 33.14 19.72
N ARG A 864 2.69 31.82 19.59
CA ARG A 864 3.31 31.22 18.39
C ARG A 864 2.40 31.33 17.18
N LEU A 865 1.09 31.08 17.35
CA LEU A 865 0.10 31.25 16.27
C LEU A 865 0.07 32.70 15.77
N ARG A 866 0.13 33.66 16.70
CA ARG A 866 0.22 35.09 16.35
C ARG A 866 1.50 35.39 15.56
N THR A 867 2.66 34.90 16.00
CA THR A 867 3.94 35.11 15.28
C THR A 867 3.93 34.48 13.89
N VAL A 868 3.35 33.28 13.70
CA VAL A 868 3.14 32.70 12.35
C VAL A 868 2.30 33.64 11.47
N SER A 869 1.23 34.22 12.03
CA SER A 869 0.36 35.19 11.34
C SER A 869 1.01 36.56 11.07
N GLU A 870 2.13 36.89 11.72
CA GLU A 870 2.87 38.14 11.56
C GLU A 870 4.05 37.99 10.58
N VAL A 871 4.63 36.78 10.49
CA VAL A 871 5.72 36.45 9.57
C VAL A 871 5.24 36.40 8.11
N TYR A 872 4.07 35.83 7.86
CA TYR A 872 3.46 35.77 6.53
C TYR A 872 2.46 36.90 6.29
N ARG A 873 2.29 37.30 5.03
CA ARG A 873 1.28 38.26 4.58
C ARG A 873 0.57 37.76 3.33
N PRO A 874 -0.68 38.21 3.05
CA PRO A 874 -1.35 37.93 1.78
C PRO A 874 -0.51 38.35 0.57
N GLY A 875 -0.62 37.61 -0.54
CA GLY A 875 0.00 37.95 -1.82
C GLY A 875 1.50 37.65 -1.93
N LEU A 876 2.05 36.82 -1.05
CA LEU A 876 3.39 36.23 -1.26
C LEU A 876 3.27 35.06 -2.26
N PRO A 877 4.21 34.88 -3.22
CA PRO A 877 4.10 33.76 -4.16
C PRO A 877 4.12 32.41 -3.46
N GLN A 878 4.98 32.24 -2.45
CA GLN A 878 5.09 30.97 -1.72
C GLN A 878 3.91 30.64 -0.80
N THR A 879 3.02 31.60 -0.49
CA THR A 879 1.77 31.28 0.25
C THR A 879 0.71 30.66 -0.65
N CYS A 880 0.96 30.52 -1.95
CA CYS A 880 0.06 29.86 -2.90
C CYS A 880 0.19 28.32 -2.88
N TRP A 881 1.36 27.77 -2.51
CA TRP A 881 1.63 26.33 -2.53
C TRP A 881 1.97 25.77 -1.14
N ALA A 882 1.83 24.45 -0.97
CA ALA A 882 2.22 23.78 0.26
C ALA A 882 3.75 23.69 0.43
N PRO A 883 4.29 23.80 1.65
CA PRO A 883 3.58 24.04 2.92
C PRO A 883 3.32 25.53 3.23
N GLY A 884 3.78 26.46 2.39
CA GLY A 884 3.68 27.90 2.65
C GLY A 884 2.23 28.40 2.76
N ASN A 885 1.28 27.75 2.09
CA ASN A 885 -0.16 28.03 2.23
C ASN A 885 -0.73 27.68 3.63
N LEU A 886 -0.14 26.71 4.36
CA LEU A 886 -0.66 26.22 5.65
C LEU A 886 -0.68 27.29 6.76
N TRP A 887 -0.04 28.45 6.56
CA TRP A 887 -0.08 29.57 7.50
C TRP A 887 -1.50 30.08 7.78
N PHE A 888 -2.46 29.90 6.85
CA PHE A 888 -3.84 30.33 7.09
C PHE A 888 -4.50 29.57 8.25
N PHE A 889 -4.05 28.35 8.58
CA PHE A 889 -4.53 27.61 9.74
C PHE A 889 -4.23 28.36 11.05
N ALA A 890 -3.08 29.04 11.15
CA ALA A 890 -2.79 29.88 12.30
C ALA A 890 -3.76 31.07 12.42
N VAL A 891 -4.13 31.70 11.29
CA VAL A 891 -5.13 32.79 11.27
C VAL A 891 -6.52 32.27 11.63
N MET A 892 -6.92 31.13 11.08
CA MET A 892 -8.19 30.45 11.37
C MET A 892 -8.32 30.14 12.87
N MET A 893 -7.25 29.69 13.53
CA MET A 893 -7.22 29.45 14.98
C MET A 893 -7.23 30.72 15.84
N THR A 894 -6.88 31.89 15.29
CA THR A 894 -7.06 33.20 15.98
C THR A 894 -8.47 33.78 15.84
N GLY A 895 -9.34 33.18 15.04
CA GLY A 895 -10.74 33.58 14.90
C GLY A 895 -11.00 34.84 14.06
N ASP A 896 -9.98 35.38 13.36
CA ASP A 896 -10.10 36.57 12.51
C ASP A 896 -10.68 36.21 11.13
N LEU A 897 -12.02 36.19 11.06
CA LEU A 897 -12.77 35.73 9.89
C LEU A 897 -12.66 36.65 8.66
N ASP A 898 -12.62 37.97 8.87
CA ASP A 898 -12.50 38.93 7.78
C ASP A 898 -11.11 38.83 7.15
N ARG A 899 -10.07 38.67 7.98
CA ARG A 899 -8.70 38.44 7.53
C ARG A 899 -8.51 37.09 6.83
N LEU A 900 -9.16 36.02 7.31
CA LEU A 900 -9.13 34.72 6.63
C LEU A 900 -9.71 34.81 5.22
N ARG A 901 -10.81 35.56 5.04
CA ARG A 901 -11.39 35.81 3.73
C ARG A 901 -10.43 36.60 2.83
N GLU A 902 -9.87 37.71 3.33
CA GLU A 902 -8.89 38.53 2.60
C GLU A 902 -7.70 37.68 2.12
N ILE A 903 -7.15 36.81 2.98
CA ILE A 903 -6.04 35.91 2.64
C ILE A 903 -6.38 35.02 1.44
N ILE A 904 -7.55 34.38 1.45
CA ILE A 904 -7.92 33.42 0.41
C ILE A 904 -8.27 34.14 -0.91
N ASP A 905 -9.00 35.26 -0.84
CA ASP A 905 -9.31 36.08 -2.03
C ASP A 905 -8.01 36.59 -2.71
N VAL A 906 -7.07 37.14 -1.94
CA VAL A 906 -5.75 37.57 -2.45
C VAL A 906 -4.92 36.38 -2.96
N THR A 907 -5.03 35.20 -2.35
CA THR A 907 -4.33 33.99 -2.84
C THR A 907 -4.86 33.57 -4.21
N VAL A 908 -6.17 33.55 -4.41
CA VAL A 908 -6.79 33.25 -5.72
C VAL A 908 -6.36 34.27 -6.79
N GLU A 909 -6.34 35.56 -6.46
CA GLU A 909 -5.83 36.61 -7.37
C GLU A 909 -4.35 36.40 -7.70
N THR A 910 -3.51 36.12 -6.70
CA THR A 910 -2.06 35.90 -6.86
C THR A 910 -1.77 34.67 -7.73
N CYS A 911 -2.50 33.56 -7.55
CA CYS A 911 -2.37 32.37 -8.39
C CYS A 911 -2.71 32.68 -9.86
N ARG A 912 -3.74 33.50 -10.12
CA ARG A 912 -4.12 33.94 -11.47
C ARG A 912 -3.07 34.87 -12.09
N GLU A 913 -2.51 35.81 -11.33
CA GLU A 913 -1.47 36.73 -11.82
C GLU A 913 -0.15 36.01 -12.15
N LEU A 914 0.24 35.01 -11.35
CA LEU A 914 1.49 34.27 -11.50
C LEU A 914 1.37 33.02 -12.40
N GLY A 915 0.15 32.63 -12.79
CA GLY A 915 -0.10 31.46 -13.64
C GLY A 915 0.05 30.12 -12.92
N TYR A 916 -0.12 30.09 -11.59
CA TYR A 916 -0.01 28.89 -10.76
C TYR A 916 -1.30 28.07 -10.85
N THR A 917 -1.42 27.28 -11.91
CA THR A 917 -2.67 26.61 -12.29
C THR A 917 -3.18 25.59 -11.27
N TRP A 918 -2.29 24.76 -10.69
CA TRP A 918 -2.70 23.76 -9.68
C TRP A 918 -3.06 24.44 -8.36
N GLU A 919 -2.25 25.42 -7.95
CA GLU A 919 -2.44 26.23 -6.75
C GLU A 919 -3.73 27.05 -6.83
N LEU A 920 -4.10 27.54 -8.01
CA LEU A 920 -5.39 28.19 -8.26
C LEU A 920 -6.55 27.22 -7.97
N ALA A 921 -6.50 26.00 -8.52
CA ALA A 921 -7.56 25.01 -8.30
C ALA A 921 -7.68 24.61 -6.82
N ALA A 922 -6.56 24.47 -6.11
CA ALA A 922 -6.53 24.20 -4.67
C ALA A 922 -7.08 25.40 -3.85
N ALA A 923 -6.69 26.63 -4.19
CA ALA A 923 -7.18 27.84 -3.53
C ALA A 923 -8.70 28.04 -3.74
N LEU A 924 -9.20 27.75 -4.95
CA LEU A 924 -10.64 27.77 -5.25
C LEU A 924 -11.40 26.69 -4.48
N GLN A 925 -10.88 25.45 -4.39
CA GLN A 925 -11.47 24.38 -3.56
C GLN A 925 -11.51 24.79 -2.07
N THR A 926 -10.43 25.39 -1.56
CA THR A 926 -10.37 25.85 -0.17
C THR A 926 -11.33 27.00 0.09
N ARG A 927 -11.46 27.94 -0.86
CA ARG A 927 -12.46 29.03 -0.78
C ARG A 927 -13.87 28.48 -0.83
N SER A 928 -14.17 27.56 -1.74
CA SER A 928 -15.45 26.87 -1.83
C SER A 928 -15.82 26.20 -0.50
N ASN A 929 -14.92 25.45 0.13
CA ASN A 929 -15.19 24.81 1.44
C ASN A 929 -15.48 25.84 2.56
N LEU A 930 -14.75 26.97 2.59
CA LEU A 930 -15.03 28.04 3.55
C LEU A 930 -16.39 28.73 3.31
N LEU A 931 -16.80 28.86 2.04
CA LEU A 931 -18.06 29.45 1.63
C LEU A 931 -19.26 28.48 1.79
N ALA A 932 -19.07 27.18 1.54
CA ALA A 932 -20.11 26.15 1.57
C ALA A 932 -20.70 25.94 2.98
N ASN A 933 -19.84 26.00 4.01
CA ASN A 933 -20.25 25.97 5.42
C ASN A 933 -21.02 27.24 5.87
N ARG A 934 -21.28 28.19 4.96
CA ARG A 934 -21.93 29.47 5.24
C ARG A 934 -22.96 29.80 4.17
N SER A 935 -24.22 29.45 4.44
CA SER A 935 -25.32 29.58 3.46
C SER A 935 -25.47 30.99 2.86
N ASN A 936 -25.09 32.04 3.61
CA ASN A 936 -25.13 33.44 3.16
C ASN A 936 -24.12 33.76 2.04
N TRP A 937 -23.12 32.91 1.80
CA TRP A 937 -22.10 33.04 0.76
C TRP A 937 -22.10 31.86 -0.24
N SER A 938 -23.07 30.95 -0.15
CA SER A 938 -23.15 29.69 -0.91
C SER A 938 -23.18 29.82 -2.44
N GLY A 939 -23.53 30.99 -2.98
CA GLY A 939 -23.58 31.25 -4.43
C GLY A 939 -22.20 31.24 -5.09
N ASP A 940 -21.18 31.76 -4.41
CA ASP A 940 -19.82 31.83 -4.96
C ASP A 940 -19.10 30.47 -4.85
N ALA A 941 -19.42 29.69 -3.80
CA ALA A 941 -18.81 28.38 -3.53
C ALA A 941 -18.92 27.40 -4.72
N SER A 942 -20.09 27.34 -5.34
CA SER A 942 -20.33 26.37 -6.44
C SER A 942 -19.57 26.74 -7.71
N ALA A 943 -19.37 28.04 -7.98
CA ALA A 943 -18.59 28.50 -9.12
C ALA A 943 -17.10 28.20 -8.92
N ASP A 944 -16.58 28.41 -7.71
CA ASP A 944 -15.20 28.05 -7.35
C ASP A 944 -14.96 26.53 -7.46
N ALA A 945 -15.89 25.71 -6.99
CA ALA A 945 -15.80 24.26 -7.08
C ALA A 945 -15.86 23.74 -8.53
N ASP A 946 -16.70 24.35 -9.37
CA ASP A 946 -16.76 24.02 -10.81
C ASP A 946 -15.47 24.44 -11.55
N GLU A 947 -14.93 25.64 -11.32
CA GLU A 947 -13.66 26.09 -11.91
C GLU A 947 -12.48 25.22 -11.44
N SER A 948 -12.42 24.88 -10.15
CA SER A 948 -11.43 23.96 -9.57
C SER A 948 -11.49 22.58 -10.23
N LEU A 949 -12.70 22.01 -10.38
CA LEU A 949 -12.91 20.70 -11.01
C LEU A 949 -12.51 20.69 -12.48
N GLU A 950 -12.80 21.75 -13.24
CA GLU A 950 -12.37 21.87 -14.63
C GLU A 950 -10.84 21.90 -14.74
N ILE A 951 -10.16 22.63 -13.85
CA ILE A 951 -8.70 22.69 -13.84
C ILE A 951 -8.08 21.33 -13.47
N PHE A 952 -8.50 20.69 -12.37
CA PHE A 952 -7.92 19.40 -11.96
C PHE A 952 -8.17 18.29 -13.00
N ARG A 953 -9.33 18.28 -13.66
CA ARG A 953 -9.58 17.39 -14.81
C ARG A 953 -8.65 17.67 -15.99
N GLY A 954 -8.39 18.94 -16.29
CA GLY A 954 -7.43 19.34 -17.33
C GLY A 954 -5.98 18.96 -17.00
N LEU A 955 -5.63 18.95 -15.72
CA LEU A 955 -4.32 18.51 -15.23
C LEU A 955 -4.20 16.97 -15.11
N GLY A 956 -5.30 16.24 -15.07
CA GLY A 956 -5.29 14.79 -14.84
C GLY A 956 -4.89 14.41 -13.40
N ASP A 957 -5.25 15.24 -12.42
CA ASP A 957 -5.01 15.01 -10.99
C ASP A 957 -6.25 14.34 -10.36
N LEU A 958 -6.17 13.06 -10.03
CA LEU A 958 -7.31 12.28 -9.51
C LEU A 958 -7.70 12.77 -8.11
N TRP A 959 -6.72 13.16 -7.28
CA TRP A 959 -6.96 13.65 -5.92
C TRP A 959 -7.66 15.00 -5.94
N GLY A 960 -7.17 15.93 -6.75
CA GLY A 960 -7.79 17.23 -6.94
C GLY A 960 -9.21 17.12 -7.51
N VAL A 961 -9.45 16.17 -8.42
CA VAL A 961 -10.80 15.89 -8.92
C VAL A 961 -11.72 15.36 -7.81
N ALA A 962 -11.26 14.44 -6.96
CA ALA A 962 -12.04 13.95 -5.82
C ALA A 962 -12.39 15.07 -4.83
N GLU A 963 -11.43 15.94 -4.52
CA GLU A 963 -11.62 17.09 -3.62
C GLU A 963 -12.56 18.16 -4.17
N ALA A 964 -12.43 18.52 -5.45
CA ALA A 964 -13.33 19.49 -6.07
C ALA A 964 -14.76 18.93 -6.20
N LEU A 965 -14.91 17.62 -6.44
CA LEU A 965 -16.20 16.94 -6.38
C LEU A 965 -16.77 16.92 -4.95
N SER A 966 -15.96 16.64 -3.92
CA SER A 966 -16.40 16.72 -2.52
C SER A 966 -16.89 18.12 -2.18
N SER A 967 -16.08 19.14 -2.48
CA SER A 967 -16.41 20.55 -2.25
C SER A 967 -17.71 20.98 -2.92
N ARG A 968 -17.93 20.54 -4.17
CA ARG A 968 -19.18 20.80 -4.89
C ARG A 968 -20.37 20.01 -4.33
N GLY A 969 -20.14 18.78 -3.87
CA GLY A 969 -21.11 17.97 -3.14
C GLY A 969 -21.59 18.69 -1.87
N GLU A 970 -20.66 19.19 -1.06
CA GLU A 970 -20.96 19.98 0.15
C GLU A 970 -21.70 21.30 -0.18
N ALA A 971 -21.28 22.01 -1.22
CA ALA A 971 -21.97 23.22 -1.69
C ALA A 971 -23.39 22.95 -2.25
N ARG A 972 -23.67 21.72 -2.72
CA ARG A 972 -25.01 21.25 -3.13
C ARG A 972 -25.83 20.79 -1.94
N GLU A 973 -25.23 20.06 -1.00
CA GLU A 973 -25.83 19.64 0.27
C GLU A 973 -26.35 20.86 1.05
N ALA A 974 -25.52 21.89 1.23
CA ALA A 974 -25.90 23.15 1.89
C ALA A 974 -27.06 23.90 1.21
N ARG A 975 -27.27 23.67 -0.10
CA ARG A 975 -28.40 24.22 -0.88
C ARG A 975 -29.63 23.29 -0.90
N GLY A 976 -29.54 22.11 -0.29
CA GLY A 976 -30.58 21.07 -0.31
C GLY A 976 -30.74 20.38 -1.67
N GLU A 977 -29.70 20.39 -2.51
CA GLU A 977 -29.63 19.71 -3.81
C GLU A 977 -29.10 18.28 -3.64
N PHE A 978 -29.71 17.53 -2.73
CA PHE A 978 -29.19 16.26 -2.19
C PHE A 978 -28.90 15.19 -3.26
N ASP A 979 -29.75 15.02 -4.28
CA ASP A 979 -29.50 14.08 -5.39
C ASP A 979 -28.20 14.41 -6.15
N ALA A 980 -27.96 15.71 -6.37
CA ALA A 980 -26.78 16.20 -7.08
C ALA A 980 -25.53 16.22 -6.18
N ALA A 981 -25.69 16.27 -4.86
CA ALA A 981 -24.61 16.08 -3.89
C ALA A 981 -24.21 14.59 -3.80
N ALA A 982 -25.18 13.67 -3.74
CA ALA A 982 -24.94 12.23 -3.74
C ALA A 982 -24.15 11.80 -4.98
N ALA A 983 -24.54 12.25 -6.17
CA ALA A 983 -23.81 11.96 -7.41
C ALA A 983 -22.37 12.50 -7.44
N ASP A 984 -22.11 13.66 -6.80
CA ASP A 984 -20.75 14.19 -6.68
C ASP A 984 -19.91 13.38 -5.68
N PHE A 985 -20.47 12.97 -4.53
CA PHE A 985 -19.77 12.12 -3.55
C PHE A 985 -19.52 10.70 -4.08
N GLU A 986 -20.44 10.12 -4.85
CA GLU A 986 -20.23 8.85 -5.55
C GLU A 986 -19.04 8.95 -6.51
N ALA A 987 -19.03 9.97 -7.38
CA ALA A 987 -17.93 10.19 -8.32
C ALA A 987 -16.59 10.48 -7.61
N ALA A 988 -16.59 11.29 -6.53
CA ALA A 988 -15.40 11.55 -5.73
C ALA A 988 -14.84 10.25 -5.11
N THR A 989 -15.72 9.36 -4.65
CA THR A 989 -15.34 8.06 -4.07
C THR A 989 -14.64 7.17 -5.10
N GLU A 990 -15.06 7.17 -6.37
CA GLU A 990 -14.38 6.40 -7.43
C GLU A 990 -12.94 6.90 -7.66
N TYR A 991 -12.73 8.22 -7.74
CA TYR A 991 -11.40 8.83 -7.91
C TYR A 991 -10.48 8.60 -6.70
N ALA A 992 -11.00 8.72 -5.48
CA ALA A 992 -10.24 8.45 -4.26
C ALA A 992 -9.86 6.96 -4.12
N ALA A 993 -10.74 6.05 -4.55
CA ALA A 993 -10.47 4.61 -4.56
C ALA A 993 -9.41 4.21 -5.60
N GLU A 994 -9.38 4.84 -6.78
CA GLU A 994 -8.33 4.61 -7.80
C GLU A 994 -6.93 4.97 -7.27
N LEU A 995 -6.83 5.96 -6.37
CA LEU A 995 -5.59 6.36 -5.70
C LEU A 995 -5.20 5.50 -4.48
N GLY A 996 -6.07 4.62 -4.00
CA GLY A 996 -5.89 3.94 -2.71
C GLY A 996 -6.00 4.89 -1.50
N ALA A 997 -6.71 6.01 -1.63
CA ALA A 997 -6.90 7.00 -0.56
C ALA A 997 -8.03 6.58 0.40
N GLU A 998 -7.87 5.44 1.06
CA GLU A 998 -8.90 4.75 1.88
C GLU A 998 -9.55 5.64 2.96
N GLY A 999 -8.80 6.56 3.58
CA GLY A 999 -9.34 7.53 4.54
C GLY A 999 -10.33 8.50 3.89
N GLN A 1000 -10.00 9.02 2.71
CA GLN A 1000 -10.84 9.91 1.92
C GLN A 1000 -12.08 9.17 1.38
N VAL A 1001 -11.90 7.94 0.87
CA VAL A 1001 -13.00 7.03 0.46
C VAL A 1001 -14.00 6.82 1.60
N SER A 1002 -13.50 6.56 2.81
CA SER A 1002 -14.35 6.34 3.99
C SER A 1002 -15.15 7.58 4.38
N LEU A 1003 -14.53 8.78 4.34
CA LEU A 1003 -15.21 10.05 4.64
C LEU A 1003 -16.27 10.41 3.57
N LEU A 1004 -15.95 10.23 2.29
CA LEU A 1004 -16.87 10.50 1.17
C LEU A 1004 -18.07 9.56 1.21
N ARG A 1005 -17.86 8.27 1.50
CA ARG A 1005 -18.94 7.29 1.74
C ARG A 1005 -19.79 7.64 2.96
N ALA A 1006 -19.20 8.22 4.00
CA ALA A 1006 -19.94 8.66 5.19
C ALA A 1006 -20.87 9.85 4.86
N ARG A 1007 -20.36 10.86 4.14
CA ARG A 1007 -21.17 11.99 3.65
C ARG A 1007 -22.27 11.55 2.69
N LEU A 1008 -21.97 10.65 1.75
CA LEU A 1008 -22.96 10.02 0.87
C LEU A 1008 -24.05 9.31 1.69
N GLY A 1009 -23.66 8.56 2.73
CA GLY A 1009 -24.60 7.88 3.64
C GLY A 1009 -25.55 8.84 4.37
N SER A 1010 -25.04 10.02 4.76
CA SER A 1010 -25.84 11.10 5.34
C SER A 1010 -26.83 11.70 4.33
N VAL A 1011 -26.34 12.08 3.14
CA VAL A 1011 -27.17 12.70 2.09
C VAL A 1011 -28.27 11.77 1.57
N LEU A 1012 -28.02 10.46 1.48
CA LEU A 1012 -29.03 9.47 1.06
C LEU A 1012 -30.23 9.37 2.02
N ALA A 1013 -30.08 9.81 3.28
CA ALA A 1013 -31.21 9.91 4.20
C ALA A 1013 -32.22 11.00 3.79
N ASP A 1014 -31.75 12.11 3.21
CA ASP A 1014 -32.58 13.24 2.77
C ASP A 1014 -33.13 13.09 1.33
N THR A 1015 -32.55 12.21 0.49
CA THR A 1015 -33.06 11.91 -0.88
C THR A 1015 -34.18 10.88 -0.93
N GLY A 1016 -34.41 10.11 0.15
CA GLY A 1016 -35.41 9.05 0.20
C GLY A 1016 -34.88 7.63 -0.05
N GLU A 1017 -33.56 7.42 0.07
CA GLU A 1017 -32.93 6.09 0.15
C GLU A 1017 -32.32 5.81 1.55
N PRO A 1018 -33.05 6.02 2.67
CA PRO A 1018 -32.47 5.96 4.02
C PRO A 1018 -31.92 4.58 4.38
N GLU A 1019 -32.46 3.47 3.85
CA GLU A 1019 -31.91 2.14 4.08
C GLU A 1019 -30.52 1.94 3.46
N ARG A 1020 -30.27 2.59 2.31
CA ARG A 1020 -28.95 2.59 1.65
C ARG A 1020 -27.97 3.48 2.41
N GLY A 1021 -28.44 4.64 2.87
CA GLY A 1021 -27.67 5.51 3.76
C GLY A 1021 -27.26 4.80 5.05
N GLU A 1022 -28.21 4.14 5.72
CA GLU A 1022 -27.94 3.36 6.94
C GLU A 1022 -26.91 2.25 6.70
N ALA A 1023 -27.02 1.51 5.60
CA ALA A 1023 -26.11 0.43 5.27
C ALA A 1023 -24.67 0.92 5.05
N LEU A 1024 -24.48 2.06 4.37
CA LEU A 1024 -23.16 2.68 4.18
C LEU A 1024 -22.54 3.13 5.51
N LEU A 1025 -23.32 3.83 6.34
CA LEU A 1025 -22.86 4.32 7.65
C LEU A 1025 -22.47 3.16 8.58
N ARG A 1026 -23.25 2.06 8.58
CA ARG A 1026 -22.92 0.84 9.35
C ARG A 1026 -21.65 0.18 8.88
N HIS A 1027 -21.50 -0.02 7.56
CA HIS A 1027 -20.32 -0.62 6.98
C HIS A 1027 -19.05 0.13 7.41
N ILE A 1028 -19.06 1.47 7.38
CA ILE A 1028 -17.94 2.30 7.85
C ILE A 1028 -17.66 2.12 9.35
N ILE A 1029 -18.70 1.95 10.19
CA ILE A 1029 -18.53 1.72 11.63
C ILE A 1029 -18.02 0.30 11.94
N GLU A 1030 -18.41 -0.70 11.14
CA GLU A 1030 -18.01 -2.10 11.26
C GLU A 1030 -16.58 -2.33 10.74
N ASP A 1031 -16.31 -1.90 9.51
CA ASP A 1031 -14.97 -1.77 8.91
C ASP A 1031 -14.11 -0.73 9.64
N GLY A 1032 -14.71 0.03 10.55
CA GLY A 1032 -14.09 0.94 11.50
C GLY A 1032 -13.33 0.25 12.64
N ARG A 1033 -13.09 -1.06 12.54
CA ARG A 1033 -12.09 -1.86 13.31
C ARG A 1033 -10.74 -1.19 13.58
N SER A 1034 -10.02 -0.64 12.60
CA SER A 1034 -10.36 -0.50 11.17
C SER A 1034 -9.51 0.58 10.48
N ARG A 1035 -10.07 1.26 9.47
CA ARG A 1035 -9.38 2.27 8.64
C ARG A 1035 -10.04 3.65 8.75
N GLY A 1036 -9.25 4.72 8.79
CA GLY A 1036 -9.71 6.12 8.70
C GLY A 1036 -10.23 6.71 10.01
N HIS A 1037 -9.40 7.53 10.67
CA HIS A 1037 -9.70 8.11 11.99
C HIS A 1037 -10.99 8.98 11.98
N GLU A 1038 -11.21 9.79 10.95
CA GLU A 1038 -12.29 10.80 10.91
C GLU A 1038 -13.68 10.27 10.51
N ALA A 1039 -13.76 9.22 9.69
CA ALA A 1039 -15.02 8.78 9.07
C ALA A 1039 -15.99 8.11 10.06
N VAL A 1040 -15.49 7.38 11.06
CA VAL A 1040 -16.32 6.66 12.03
C VAL A 1040 -17.08 7.58 12.98
N PRO A 1041 -16.47 8.62 13.59
CA PRO A 1041 -17.20 9.60 14.40
C PRO A 1041 -18.35 10.29 13.65
N TYR A 1042 -18.08 10.75 12.43
CA TYR A 1042 -19.12 11.31 11.55
C TYR A 1042 -20.22 10.28 11.29
N SER A 1043 -19.85 9.04 10.95
CA SER A 1043 -20.80 7.97 10.63
C SER A 1043 -21.70 7.62 11.83
N ARG A 1044 -21.16 7.59 13.06
CA ARG A 1044 -21.96 7.37 14.28
C ARG A 1044 -22.94 8.50 14.54
N LEU A 1045 -22.52 9.76 14.33
CA LEU A 1045 -23.39 10.92 14.50
C LEU A 1045 -24.53 10.92 13.46
N ALA A 1046 -24.21 10.74 12.18
CA ALA A 1046 -25.20 10.65 11.10
C ALA A 1046 -26.17 9.46 11.31
N LEU A 1047 -25.64 8.30 11.71
CA LEU A 1047 -26.45 7.12 12.02
C LEU A 1047 -27.37 7.34 13.24
N ALA A 1048 -26.89 8.03 14.28
CA ALA A 1048 -27.71 8.38 15.43
C ALA A 1048 -28.87 9.33 15.07
N LEU A 1049 -28.60 10.34 14.24
CA LEU A 1049 -29.63 11.27 13.74
C LEU A 1049 -30.69 10.52 12.90
N LEU A 1050 -30.24 9.66 11.98
CA LEU A 1050 -31.11 8.80 11.17
C LEU A 1050 -31.98 7.89 12.04
N LEU A 1051 -31.36 7.06 12.89
CA LEU A 1051 -32.07 6.12 13.77
C LEU A 1051 -33.01 6.82 14.75
N GLY A 1052 -32.66 8.02 15.23
CA GLY A 1052 -33.47 8.80 16.16
C GLY A 1052 -34.84 9.22 15.62
N SER A 1053 -34.95 9.43 14.30
CA SER A 1053 -36.22 9.69 13.60
C SER A 1053 -37.14 8.46 13.49
N THR A 1054 -36.63 7.28 13.83
CA THR A 1054 -37.35 6.00 13.73
C THR A 1054 -37.78 5.47 15.11
N SER A 1055 -38.37 4.28 15.15
CA SER A 1055 -38.64 3.56 16.40
C SER A 1055 -37.37 3.05 17.13
N ARG A 1056 -36.17 3.21 16.56
CA ARG A 1056 -34.91 2.62 17.02
C ARG A 1056 -34.07 3.54 17.92
N ARG A 1057 -34.72 4.42 18.70
CA ARG A 1057 -34.08 5.43 19.57
C ARG A 1057 -33.06 4.87 20.57
N ALA A 1058 -33.25 3.64 21.08
CA ALA A 1058 -32.28 3.00 21.95
C ALA A 1058 -30.93 2.74 21.25
N GLU A 1059 -30.97 2.34 19.97
CA GLU A 1059 -29.79 2.10 19.14
C GLU A 1059 -29.12 3.43 18.75
N ALA A 1060 -29.92 4.49 18.51
CA ALA A 1060 -29.39 5.85 18.31
C ALA A 1060 -28.60 6.35 19.52
N ARG A 1061 -29.11 6.11 20.74
CA ARG A 1061 -28.41 6.46 21.99
C ARG A 1061 -27.12 5.65 22.16
N GLU A 1062 -27.13 4.35 21.86
CA GLU A 1062 -25.92 3.52 21.85
C GLU A 1062 -24.83 4.07 20.91
N GLN A 1063 -25.20 4.56 19.72
CA GLN A 1063 -24.22 5.18 18.81
C GLN A 1063 -23.61 6.46 19.39
N LEU A 1064 -24.39 7.32 20.07
CA LEU A 1064 -23.87 8.52 20.73
C LEU A 1064 -23.01 8.19 21.97
N GLU A 1065 -23.36 7.15 22.73
CA GLU A 1065 -22.56 6.66 23.85
C GLU A 1065 -21.21 6.10 23.38
N LEU A 1066 -21.19 5.27 22.32
CA LEU A 1066 -19.97 4.76 21.70
C LEU A 1066 -19.12 5.88 21.08
N LEU A 1067 -19.77 6.88 20.48
CA LEU A 1067 -19.12 8.09 19.97
C LEU A 1067 -18.42 8.85 21.11
N ARG A 1068 -19.12 9.15 22.21
CA ARG A 1068 -18.57 9.84 23.39
C ARG A 1068 -17.48 9.02 24.08
N ALA A 1069 -17.62 7.70 24.17
CA ALA A 1069 -16.58 6.80 24.68
C ALA A 1069 -15.30 6.88 23.82
N SER A 1070 -15.44 6.88 22.49
CA SER A 1070 -14.31 7.08 21.56
C SER A 1070 -13.66 8.46 21.65
N PHE A 1071 -14.21 9.41 22.42
CA PHE A 1071 -13.62 10.74 22.67
C PHE A 1071 -13.03 10.92 24.07
N SER A 1072 -13.53 10.20 25.09
CA SER A 1072 -12.77 10.02 26.34
C SER A 1072 -11.40 9.39 26.08
N THR A 1073 -11.32 8.65 24.97
CA THR A 1073 -10.09 8.29 24.29
C THR A 1073 -10.08 8.74 22.82
N THR A 1074 -10.32 10.01 22.52
CA THR A 1074 -9.80 10.78 21.36
C THR A 1074 -10.17 12.26 21.50
N ALA A 1075 -9.20 13.11 21.83
CA ALA A 1075 -9.42 14.54 22.08
C ALA A 1075 -10.05 15.32 20.90
N SER A 1076 -10.02 14.76 19.68
CA SER A 1076 -10.28 15.39 18.37
C SER A 1076 -11.70 15.89 18.07
N PHE A 1077 -12.59 16.03 19.04
CA PHE A 1077 -14.01 16.36 18.75
C PHE A 1077 -14.67 17.41 19.66
N ALA A 1078 -13.92 18.10 20.53
CA ALA A 1078 -14.49 19.09 21.46
C ALA A 1078 -15.25 20.24 20.75
N VAL A 1079 -14.79 20.67 19.57
CA VAL A 1079 -15.46 21.68 18.71
C VAL A 1079 -16.90 21.27 18.35
N PHE A 1080 -17.17 19.96 18.30
CA PHE A 1080 -18.47 19.38 17.98
C PHE A 1080 -19.19 18.75 19.19
N ASP A 1081 -18.71 18.94 20.43
CA ASP A 1081 -19.40 18.46 21.65
C ASP A 1081 -20.81 19.08 21.77
N GLY A 1082 -20.99 20.33 21.31
CA GLY A 1082 -22.31 20.95 21.20
C GLY A 1082 -23.27 20.21 20.24
N LEU A 1083 -22.76 19.66 19.14
CA LEU A 1083 -23.53 18.88 18.18
C LEU A 1083 -24.00 17.54 18.79
N VAL A 1084 -23.10 16.85 19.51
CA VAL A 1084 -23.44 15.61 20.24
C VAL A 1084 -24.43 15.88 21.37
N LEU A 1085 -24.20 16.90 22.19
CA LEU A 1085 -25.13 17.34 23.26
C LEU A 1085 -26.51 17.71 22.71
N GLY A 1086 -26.57 18.34 21.54
CA GLY A 1086 -27.81 18.66 20.83
C GLY A 1086 -28.57 17.42 20.37
N ALA A 1087 -27.86 16.43 19.81
CA ALA A 1087 -28.45 15.15 19.40
C ALA A 1087 -28.95 14.33 20.60
N GLU A 1088 -28.18 14.25 21.69
CA GLU A 1088 -28.61 13.64 22.96
C GLU A 1088 -29.87 14.33 23.50
N ALA A 1089 -29.91 15.67 23.54
CA ALA A 1089 -31.07 16.43 24.01
C ALA A 1089 -32.34 16.21 23.16
N TRP A 1090 -32.17 16.02 21.85
CA TRP A 1090 -33.26 15.69 20.94
C TRP A 1090 -33.82 14.29 21.21
N LEU A 1091 -32.97 13.28 21.40
CA LEU A 1091 -33.42 11.93 21.77
C LEU A 1091 -34.16 11.92 23.12
N ASP A 1092 -33.64 12.63 24.12
CA ASP A 1092 -34.28 12.79 25.44
C ASP A 1092 -35.65 13.50 25.32
N THR A 1093 -35.78 14.46 24.41
CA THR A 1093 -37.05 15.13 24.08
C THR A 1093 -38.06 14.18 23.44
N LEU A 1094 -37.62 13.23 22.62
CA LEU A 1094 -38.48 12.20 22.03
C LEU A 1094 -38.90 11.14 23.06
N ASP A 1095 -38.05 10.86 24.05
CA ASP A 1095 -38.28 9.91 25.15
C ASP A 1095 -39.09 10.49 26.32
N GLY A 1096 -39.34 11.80 26.35
CA GLY A 1096 -40.11 12.48 27.40
C GLY A 1096 -39.27 12.99 28.58
N GLN A 1097 -37.94 12.94 28.48
CA GLN A 1097 -36.99 13.39 29.50
C GLN A 1097 -36.72 14.91 29.38
N TYR A 1098 -37.78 15.71 29.36
CA TYR A 1098 -37.73 17.13 28.98
C TYR A 1098 -36.75 17.98 29.83
N GLU A 1099 -36.62 17.71 31.12
CA GLU A 1099 -35.73 18.49 32.00
C GLU A 1099 -34.25 18.18 31.74
N GLU A 1100 -33.91 16.92 31.46
CA GLU A 1100 -32.56 16.50 31.08
C GLU A 1100 -32.22 17.04 29.68
N ALA A 1101 -33.18 17.03 28.75
CA ALA A 1101 -33.05 17.64 27.44
C ALA A 1101 -32.73 19.14 27.52
N LEU A 1102 -33.52 19.92 28.27
CA LEU A 1102 -33.28 21.36 28.47
C LEU A 1102 -31.95 21.64 29.20
N GLY A 1103 -31.50 20.72 30.07
CA GLY A 1103 -30.16 20.73 30.66
C GLY A 1103 -29.04 20.55 29.65
N LYS A 1104 -29.20 19.63 28.69
CA LYS A 1104 -28.24 19.39 27.60
C LYS A 1104 -28.25 20.50 26.55
N VAL A 1105 -29.43 21.02 26.14
CA VAL A 1105 -29.52 22.14 25.18
C VAL A 1105 -28.76 23.38 25.68
N ARG A 1106 -28.84 23.70 26.99
CA ARG A 1106 -28.08 24.83 27.55
C ARG A 1106 -26.57 24.65 27.43
N GLN A 1107 -26.05 23.44 27.62
CA GLN A 1107 -24.64 23.14 27.42
C GLN A 1107 -24.26 23.20 25.94
N ALA A 1108 -25.10 22.63 25.06
CA ALA A 1108 -24.94 22.69 23.62
C ALA A 1108 -24.88 24.12 23.08
N LEU A 1109 -25.75 25.01 23.55
CA LEU A 1109 -25.75 26.44 23.19
C LEU A 1109 -24.47 27.16 23.60
N VAL A 1110 -23.91 26.87 24.79
CA VAL A 1110 -22.63 27.46 25.20
C VAL A 1110 -21.50 27.01 24.27
N ARG A 1111 -21.45 25.72 23.90
CA ARG A 1111 -20.47 25.19 22.93
C ARG A 1111 -20.65 25.77 21.53
N ALA A 1112 -21.89 25.86 21.05
CA ALA A 1112 -22.21 26.41 19.73
C ALA A 1112 -21.89 27.91 19.57
N LEU A 1113 -21.61 28.62 20.66
CA LEU A 1113 -21.18 30.03 20.66
C LEU A 1113 -19.67 30.22 20.83
N GLU A 1114 -18.89 29.15 20.95
CA GLU A 1114 -17.43 29.21 20.90
C GLU A 1114 -16.99 29.61 19.48
N GLN A 1115 -15.93 30.44 19.35
CA GLN A 1115 -15.58 31.10 18.09
C GLN A 1115 -15.34 30.14 16.93
N ILE A 1116 -14.70 29.00 17.18
CA ILE A 1116 -14.45 27.96 16.17
C ILE A 1116 -15.75 27.22 15.80
N ALA A 1117 -16.65 26.98 16.76
CA ALA A 1117 -17.95 26.36 16.49
C ALA A 1117 -18.84 27.25 15.61
N LEU A 1118 -18.92 28.56 15.91
CA LEU A 1118 -19.60 29.55 15.06
C LEU A 1118 -18.98 29.69 13.67
N MET A 1119 -17.67 29.48 13.54
CA MET A 1119 -16.97 29.53 12.25
C MET A 1119 -17.36 28.38 11.33
N VAL A 1120 -17.54 27.18 11.89
CA VAL A 1120 -17.77 25.91 11.18
C VAL A 1120 -19.27 25.58 11.00
N ALA A 1121 -20.10 25.84 12.01
CA ALA A 1121 -21.52 25.47 12.02
C ALA A 1121 -22.41 26.61 12.59
N PRO A 1122 -22.48 27.78 11.91
CA PRO A 1122 -23.17 28.98 12.39
C PRO A 1122 -24.69 28.79 12.63
N GLN A 1123 -25.30 27.76 12.06
CA GLN A 1123 -26.72 27.40 12.24
C GLN A 1123 -27.03 26.76 13.61
N MET A 1124 -26.04 26.19 14.30
CA MET A 1124 -26.27 25.35 15.49
C MET A 1124 -27.05 26.03 16.63
N PRO A 1125 -26.86 27.32 16.95
CA PRO A 1125 -27.68 28.00 17.95
C PRO A 1125 -29.18 27.93 17.65
N ALA A 1126 -29.58 28.11 16.38
CA ALA A 1126 -30.98 28.03 15.97
C ALA A 1126 -31.53 26.59 16.03
N VAL A 1127 -30.72 25.59 15.64
CA VAL A 1127 -31.07 24.16 15.74
C VAL A 1127 -31.31 23.76 17.21
N HIS A 1128 -30.42 24.17 18.11
CA HIS A 1128 -30.54 23.92 19.54
C HIS A 1128 -31.78 24.61 20.15
N MET A 1129 -32.11 25.84 19.74
CA MET A 1129 -33.36 26.50 20.14
C MET A 1129 -34.61 25.77 19.63
N GLY A 1130 -34.57 25.20 18.42
CA GLY A 1130 -35.64 24.35 17.89
C GLY A 1130 -35.89 23.09 18.75
N VAL A 1131 -34.82 22.45 19.24
CA VAL A 1131 -34.92 21.30 20.16
C VAL A 1131 -35.52 21.71 21.51
N ALA A 1132 -35.09 22.83 22.09
CA ALA A 1132 -35.70 23.35 23.34
C ALA A 1132 -37.18 23.72 23.15
N ALA A 1133 -37.55 24.33 22.02
CA ALA A 1133 -38.93 24.63 21.70
C ALA A 1133 -39.78 23.35 21.57
N LEU A 1134 -39.23 22.27 20.98
CA LEU A 1134 -39.91 20.98 20.92
C LEU A 1134 -40.14 20.40 22.33
N ALA A 1135 -39.13 20.41 23.19
CA ALA A 1135 -39.24 19.92 24.58
C ALA A 1135 -40.30 20.68 25.38
N LEU A 1136 -40.27 22.01 25.33
CA LEU A 1136 -41.26 22.86 26.00
C LEU A 1136 -42.66 22.68 25.41
N SER A 1137 -42.81 22.58 24.08
CA SER A 1137 -44.12 22.39 23.44
C SER A 1137 -44.79 21.06 23.82
N ARG A 1138 -44.01 19.98 23.97
CA ARG A 1138 -44.49 18.66 24.40
C ARG A 1138 -44.87 18.67 25.88
N ARG A 1139 -44.03 19.25 26.75
CA ARG A 1139 -44.33 19.41 28.18
C ARG A 1139 -45.55 20.31 28.41
N ALA A 1140 -45.72 21.37 27.62
CA ALA A 1140 -46.87 22.25 27.65
C ALA A 1140 -48.17 21.54 27.25
N GLU A 1141 -48.13 20.66 26.25
CA GLU A 1141 -49.29 19.87 25.80
C GLU A 1141 -49.68 18.79 26.83
N GLU A 1142 -48.71 18.15 27.49
CA GLU A 1142 -48.96 17.17 28.56
C GLU A 1142 -49.52 17.82 29.84
N THR A 1143 -49.04 19.02 30.19
CA THR A 1143 -49.40 19.72 31.44
C THR A 1143 -50.55 20.72 31.28
N GLY A 1144 -50.84 21.18 30.06
CA GLY A 1144 -51.76 22.28 29.77
C GLY A 1144 -51.21 23.67 30.07
N THR A 1145 -49.89 23.85 30.13
CA THR A 1145 -49.24 25.08 30.62
C THR A 1145 -48.98 26.11 29.51
N SER A 1146 -49.79 27.18 29.46
CA SER A 1146 -49.65 28.27 28.47
C SER A 1146 -48.26 28.91 28.47
N ALA A 1147 -47.66 29.14 29.64
CA ALA A 1147 -46.36 29.83 29.75
C ALA A 1147 -45.19 29.05 29.09
N GLU A 1148 -45.23 27.72 29.10
CA GLU A 1148 -44.21 26.90 28.43
C GLU A 1148 -44.40 26.92 26.91
N ALA A 1149 -45.65 26.94 26.44
CA ALA A 1149 -45.96 27.11 25.03
C ALA A 1149 -45.63 28.54 24.53
N GLU A 1150 -45.88 29.58 25.32
CA GLU A 1150 -45.43 30.95 25.02
C GLU A 1150 -43.91 31.01 24.87
N THR A 1151 -43.18 30.38 25.79
CA THR A 1151 -41.72 30.25 25.71
C THR A 1151 -41.27 29.47 24.47
N ALA A 1152 -41.95 28.37 24.12
CA ALA A 1152 -41.67 27.60 22.91
C ALA A 1152 -41.89 28.44 21.62
N ALA A 1153 -42.96 29.24 21.57
CA ALA A 1153 -43.22 30.15 20.45
C ALA A 1153 -42.12 31.24 20.34
N GLN A 1154 -41.67 31.80 21.46
CA GLN A 1154 -40.55 32.75 21.49
C GLN A 1154 -39.24 32.12 20.98
N LEU A 1155 -38.92 30.89 21.39
CA LEU A 1155 -37.73 30.18 20.89
C LEU A 1155 -37.81 29.84 19.39
N LEU A 1156 -39.00 29.48 18.87
CA LEU A 1156 -39.21 29.32 17.43
C LEU A 1156 -39.01 30.63 16.67
N GLY A 1157 -39.50 31.74 17.22
CA GLY A 1157 -39.28 33.09 16.69
C GLY A 1157 -37.80 33.45 16.62
N ALA A 1158 -37.06 33.26 17.71
CA ALA A 1158 -35.62 33.50 17.77
C ALA A 1158 -34.85 32.62 16.77
N ALA A 1159 -35.13 31.31 16.76
CA ALA A 1159 -34.52 30.37 15.81
C ALA A 1159 -34.74 30.80 14.35
N SER A 1160 -35.92 31.33 14.00
CA SER A 1160 -36.22 31.78 12.63
C SER A 1160 -35.38 32.96 12.15
N VAL A 1161 -34.84 33.77 13.08
CA VAL A 1161 -33.96 34.92 12.78
C VAL A 1161 -32.48 34.56 12.88
N LEU A 1162 -32.14 33.60 13.73
CA LEU A 1162 -30.76 33.12 13.93
C LEU A 1162 -30.29 32.10 12.88
N LEU A 1163 -31.21 31.51 12.11
CA LEU A 1163 -30.86 30.69 10.95
C LEU A 1163 -30.09 31.53 9.91
N PRO A 1164 -28.88 31.10 9.48
CA PRO A 1164 -28.12 31.79 8.44
C PRO A 1164 -28.92 31.99 7.15
N TYR A 1165 -28.77 33.15 6.51
CA TYR A 1165 -29.52 33.48 5.29
C TYR A 1165 -29.30 32.42 4.21
N GLY A 1166 -30.37 31.84 3.69
CA GLY A 1166 -30.32 30.77 2.69
C GLY A 1166 -30.12 29.35 3.24
N HIS A 1167 -29.97 29.16 4.55
CA HIS A 1167 -29.86 27.82 5.16
C HIS A 1167 -31.07 26.96 4.81
N ARG A 1168 -30.81 25.75 4.33
CA ARG A 1168 -31.83 24.75 4.00
C ARG A 1168 -31.90 23.74 5.13
N LEU A 1169 -33.03 23.76 5.82
CA LEU A 1169 -33.27 22.84 6.94
C LEU A 1169 -33.24 21.37 6.49
N GLY A 1170 -32.47 20.52 7.17
CA GLY A 1170 -32.43 19.07 6.94
C GLY A 1170 -33.75 18.37 7.30
N ALA A 1171 -33.91 17.07 6.99
CA ALA A 1171 -35.15 16.33 7.34
C ALA A 1171 -35.50 16.43 8.84
N GLN A 1172 -34.51 16.16 9.72
CA GLN A 1172 -34.69 16.19 11.17
C GLN A 1172 -35.04 17.61 11.68
N GLU A 1173 -34.34 18.64 11.20
CA GLU A 1173 -34.59 20.03 11.62
C GLU A 1173 -36.00 20.50 11.22
N ARG A 1174 -36.43 20.15 10.00
CA ARG A 1174 -37.79 20.42 9.50
C ARG A 1174 -38.85 19.74 10.35
N GLU A 1175 -38.64 18.47 10.72
CA GLU A 1175 -39.59 17.74 11.56
C GLU A 1175 -39.69 18.34 12.96
N VAL A 1176 -38.55 18.64 13.60
CA VAL A 1176 -38.49 19.25 14.95
C VAL A 1176 -39.25 20.57 14.99
N LEU A 1177 -38.96 21.49 14.06
CA LEU A 1177 -39.61 22.80 14.01
C LEU A 1177 -41.10 22.68 13.68
N ALA A 1178 -41.48 21.77 12.78
CA ALA A 1178 -42.88 21.54 12.44
C ALA A 1178 -43.69 20.90 13.57
N ASP A 1179 -43.13 19.96 14.33
CA ASP A 1179 -43.81 19.35 15.49
C ASP A 1179 -43.93 20.34 16.65
N ALA A 1180 -42.86 21.09 16.95
CA ALA A 1180 -42.87 22.15 17.95
C ALA A 1180 -43.93 23.23 17.62
N GLN A 1181 -43.99 23.68 16.37
CA GLN A 1181 -44.97 24.66 15.92
C GLN A 1181 -46.42 24.13 16.03
N ARG A 1182 -46.69 22.89 15.60
CA ARG A 1182 -48.04 22.30 15.68
C ARG A 1182 -48.53 22.21 17.13
N ARG A 1183 -47.70 21.68 18.04
CA ARG A 1183 -48.07 21.50 19.46
C ARG A 1183 -48.24 22.83 20.17
N THR A 1184 -47.34 23.77 19.93
CA THR A 1184 -47.43 25.12 20.50
C THR A 1184 -48.71 25.84 20.07
N ARG A 1185 -49.08 25.75 18.78
CA ARG A 1185 -50.37 26.28 18.29
C ARG A 1185 -51.59 25.55 18.86
N ALA A 1186 -51.50 24.25 19.15
CA ALA A 1186 -52.59 23.50 19.77
C ALA A 1186 -52.88 23.97 21.21
N VAL A 1187 -51.86 24.41 21.96
CA VAL A 1187 -52.00 24.93 23.33
C VAL A 1187 -52.43 26.40 23.35
N LEU A 1188 -51.81 27.26 22.52
CA LEU A 1188 -52.04 28.72 22.55
C LEU A 1188 -53.17 29.23 21.65
N GLY A 1189 -53.42 28.52 20.54
CA GLY A 1189 -54.15 29.06 19.39
C GLY A 1189 -53.34 30.06 18.56
N ASP A 1190 -53.71 30.21 17.28
CA ASP A 1190 -52.90 30.93 16.29
C ASP A 1190 -52.53 32.37 16.69
N SER A 1191 -53.48 33.16 17.20
CA SER A 1191 -53.23 34.58 17.50
C SER A 1191 -52.25 34.82 18.64
N ALA A 1192 -52.16 33.91 19.62
CA ALA A 1192 -51.21 34.01 20.72
C ALA A 1192 -49.84 33.44 20.32
N TYR A 1193 -49.83 32.36 19.52
CA TYR A 1193 -48.61 31.86 18.88
C TYR A 1193 -47.92 32.94 18.03
N GLU A 1194 -48.62 33.61 17.12
CA GLU A 1194 -48.00 34.61 16.23
C GLU A 1194 -47.45 35.83 17.01
N ALA A 1195 -48.09 36.19 18.13
CA ALA A 1195 -47.61 37.28 18.99
C ALA A 1195 -46.31 36.90 19.73
N ALA A 1196 -46.28 35.72 20.36
CA ALA A 1196 -45.09 35.22 21.08
C ALA A 1196 -43.93 34.89 20.11
N HIS A 1197 -44.23 34.39 18.91
CA HIS A 1197 -43.24 34.19 17.84
C HIS A 1197 -42.64 35.51 17.35
N ALA A 1198 -43.47 36.55 17.17
CA ALA A 1198 -42.97 37.88 16.78
C ALA A 1198 -42.14 38.56 17.89
N GLU A 1199 -42.47 38.33 19.17
CA GLU A 1199 -41.64 38.76 20.30
C GLU A 1199 -40.29 38.04 20.31
N GLY A 1200 -40.30 36.71 20.13
CA GLY A 1200 -39.09 35.87 20.06
C GLY A 1200 -38.13 36.27 18.95
N ALA A 1201 -38.65 36.65 17.78
CA ALA A 1201 -37.87 37.16 16.66
C ALA A 1201 -37.14 38.50 16.94
N GLY A 1202 -37.44 39.17 18.05
CA GLY A 1202 -36.75 40.38 18.51
C GLY A 1202 -35.65 40.15 19.54
N LEU A 1203 -35.42 38.92 20.01
CA LEU A 1203 -34.47 38.59 21.07
C LEU A 1203 -33.04 38.36 20.55
N SER A 1204 -32.04 38.71 21.36
CA SER A 1204 -30.66 38.25 21.13
C SER A 1204 -30.49 36.74 21.40
N VAL A 1205 -29.36 36.16 20.98
CA VAL A 1205 -29.05 34.74 21.26
C VAL A 1205 -29.01 34.47 22.76
N GLU A 1206 -28.42 35.38 23.52
CA GLU A 1206 -28.28 35.32 24.97
C GLU A 1206 -29.63 35.48 25.67
N GLU A 1207 -30.48 36.38 25.18
CA GLU A 1207 -31.83 36.61 25.71
C GLU A 1207 -32.73 35.40 25.48
N ALA A 1208 -32.73 34.83 24.26
CA ALA A 1208 -33.45 33.62 23.93
C ALA A 1208 -32.91 32.40 24.70
N GLY A 1209 -31.58 32.24 24.80
CA GLY A 1209 -30.95 31.20 25.60
C GLY A 1209 -31.30 31.28 27.09
N ALA A 1210 -31.49 32.49 27.64
CA ALA A 1210 -31.91 32.68 29.02
C ALA A 1210 -33.36 32.24 29.31
N LEU A 1211 -34.23 32.16 28.29
CA LEU A 1211 -35.60 31.65 28.45
C LEU A 1211 -35.64 30.16 28.80
N ILE A 1212 -34.68 29.38 28.28
CA ILE A 1212 -34.53 27.93 28.52
C ILE A 1212 -34.26 27.63 30.00
N GLY A 1213 -33.82 28.63 30.78
CA GLY A 1213 -33.51 28.52 32.21
C GLY A 1213 -34.58 29.04 33.18
N ARG A 1214 -35.82 29.32 32.75
CA ARG A 1214 -36.90 29.86 33.61
C ARG A 1214 -37.92 28.83 34.14
N GLY A 1215 -37.61 27.53 34.05
CA GLY A 1215 -38.39 26.42 34.61
C GLY A 1215 -38.15 26.19 36.09
#